data_AF-A0A7C5VGN7-F1
#
_entry.id   AF-A0A7C5VGN7-F1
#
_cell.length_a   1.000
_cell.length_b   1.000
_cell.length_c   1.000
_cell.angle_alpha   90.00
_cell.angle_beta   90.00
_cell.angle_gamma   90.00
#
_symmetry.space_group_name_H-M   'P 1'
#
loop_
_entity.id
_entity.type
_entity.pdbx_description
1 polymer ?
#
loop_
_entity_poly.entity_id
_entity_poly.type
_entity_poly.pdbx_seq_one_letter_code
_entity_poly.pdbx_strand_id
1 'polypeptide(L)'
;YKGEPVTLIFLIRTEDQRRQIGDYVASQLEKLGFTVDRQYKTSREASPIWLRGNPADGKWHLYTGGWIATVIDRNEGGTNFGYFYTPRGAPVPLWQAYKPDPEFDRVAGKLWNNEFSTIQERDELVTKALWLSMKDSVRVWLVHQIAPWPARKDVSLTYDLAGGFSGARLWPYTIRFVDKVGGSVKIASSDLLVDPVNPVAGSNWIYDQFFVRATSDPALMSDPFTGLYWPNRIKSAEVYVTFGNPVGATLDWVTLRFVPEIRVPEDAWYGWDAEKQEIVTAPPGTTAKAKTVVYFEDDLFKRKFHDGSTFSLADIVYSFILTFDRADPKSPLYDESYVPTFEEFRAIFKGLRIVSEDPLVIEVYSDRIYLDAEWIAYEAASMFFTDYTYGPGPWHVVAMGALAEEAGELAFSADKAQQIKGEWMNLLAGPSLPILAKHLDRAIQQQYIPYEKVMSKYVTKEEAVRRYQNLKNWYQSKGHFLVGNGPFYVERVDPTAKVVVLKAFREFPDPADKWARFAKPNIPEVKFAQVPSAVEQGFPAELRLSVTFEGKPYRTDDIAYIKYILSSPAGTSVGFAEPVTDGVWRIILKPEETYTMPVGTATIEAIVVSKLVGVPVSTTASLNVLSFKDAVLSEIAKAKADADSKIAGLRSSVDNLNTQLREINSAIQGVQGSVSLATGLGAVAIVLALVSIGLALARGRRAPAK
;
A
#
# COMPACT_ATOMS: atom_id res chain seq x y z
N TYR A 1 42.87 18.96 5.83
CA TYR A 1 43.48 18.50 4.56
C TYR A 1 44.77 19.26 4.33
N LYS A 2 45.90 18.57 4.12
CA LYS A 2 47.24 19.19 4.00
C LYS A 2 47.60 20.16 5.15
N GLY A 3 47.21 19.85 6.39
CA GLY A 3 47.49 20.67 7.57
C GLY A 3 46.40 21.68 7.96
N GLU A 4 45.43 21.97 7.08
CA GLU A 4 44.35 22.93 7.36
C GLU A 4 43.04 22.24 7.82
N PRO A 5 42.23 22.86 8.70
CA PRO A 5 40.88 22.38 9.02
C PRO A 5 40.01 22.25 7.76
N VAL A 6 39.18 21.21 7.71
CA VAL A 6 38.23 21.03 6.61
C VAL A 6 36.91 21.70 7.02
N THR A 7 36.49 22.72 6.27
CA THR A 7 35.22 23.42 6.51
C THR A 7 34.09 22.83 5.68
N LEU A 8 32.98 22.46 6.32
CA LEU A 8 31.77 21.94 5.72
C LEU A 8 30.63 22.98 5.77
N ILE A 9 30.15 23.45 4.63
CA ILE A 9 28.95 24.29 4.54
C ILE A 9 27.70 23.41 4.63
N PHE A 10 26.89 23.62 5.67
CA PHE A 10 25.69 22.84 5.93
C PHE A 10 24.45 23.73 5.89
N LEU A 11 23.62 23.54 4.86
CA LEU A 11 22.31 24.17 4.76
C LEU A 11 21.30 23.45 5.69
N ILE A 12 20.93 24.10 6.79
CA ILE A 12 20.02 23.56 7.79
C ILE A 12 18.65 24.20 7.63
N ARG A 13 17.63 23.36 7.38
CA ARG A 13 16.23 23.80 7.29
C ARG A 13 15.74 24.28 8.65
N THR A 14 15.10 25.44 8.68
CA THR A 14 14.60 26.05 9.92
C THR A 14 13.23 25.53 10.34
N GLU A 15 12.51 24.93 9.40
CA GLU A 15 11.20 24.33 9.63
C GLU A 15 11.34 22.94 10.26
N ASP A 16 10.36 22.58 11.09
CA ASP A 16 10.17 21.24 11.68
C ASP A 16 11.41 20.63 12.41
N GLN A 17 11.46 19.30 12.53
CA GLN A 17 12.54 18.57 13.22
C GLN A 17 13.87 18.65 12.47
N ARG A 18 13.89 19.07 11.19
CA ARG A 18 15.12 19.16 10.40
C ARG A 18 16.13 20.13 10.98
N ARG A 19 15.69 21.20 11.67
CA ARG A 19 16.61 22.07 12.40
C ARG A 19 17.39 21.31 13.47
N GLN A 20 16.67 20.55 14.32
CA GLN A 20 17.27 19.77 15.41
C GLN A 20 18.21 18.67 14.88
N ILE A 21 17.82 18.02 13.78
CA ILE A 21 18.64 17.02 13.08
C ILE A 21 19.93 17.68 12.57
N GLY A 22 19.81 18.82 11.86
CA GLY A 22 20.96 19.56 11.34
C GLY A 22 21.91 20.01 12.44
N ASP A 23 21.37 20.52 13.55
CA ASP A 23 22.14 20.94 14.71
C ASP A 23 22.92 19.78 15.35
N TYR A 24 22.25 18.63 15.52
CA TYR A 24 22.88 17.44 16.07
C TYR A 24 24.00 16.91 15.16
N VAL A 25 23.72 16.76 13.85
CA VAL A 25 24.69 16.24 12.88
C VAL A 25 25.89 17.17 12.77
N ALA A 26 25.68 18.47 12.69
CA ALA A 26 26.76 19.45 12.69
C ALA A 26 27.65 19.31 13.93
N SER A 27 27.05 19.14 15.12
CA SER A 27 27.83 18.90 16.35
C SER A 27 28.59 17.58 16.36
N GLN A 28 28.09 16.53 15.72
CA GLN A 28 28.88 15.29 15.58
C GLN A 28 30.05 15.47 14.61
N LEU A 29 29.87 16.20 13.51
CA LEU A 29 30.94 16.52 12.56
C LEU A 29 32.04 17.37 13.22
N GLU A 30 31.65 18.35 14.03
CA GLU A 30 32.58 19.17 14.82
C GLU A 30 33.40 18.31 15.80
N LYS A 31 32.78 17.32 16.47
CA LYS A 31 33.50 16.37 17.34
C LYS A 31 34.49 15.48 16.59
N LEU A 32 34.24 15.20 15.32
CA LEU A 32 35.16 14.47 14.44
C LEU A 32 36.30 15.34 13.90
N GLY A 33 36.30 16.64 14.19
CA GLY A 33 37.37 17.58 13.83
C GLY A 33 37.11 18.41 12.56
N PHE A 34 35.90 18.39 12.01
CA PHE A 34 35.50 19.32 10.95
C PHE A 34 35.13 20.70 11.52
N THR A 35 35.35 21.76 10.75
CA THR A 35 34.67 23.04 10.99
C THR A 35 33.35 23.00 10.22
N VAL A 36 32.23 23.41 10.82
CA VAL A 36 30.93 23.43 10.12
C VAL A 36 30.41 24.87 10.02
N ASP A 37 30.21 25.34 8.79
CA ASP A 37 29.46 26.57 8.50
C ASP A 37 27.96 26.23 8.45
N ARG A 38 27.28 26.44 9.57
CA ARG A 38 25.84 26.17 9.75
C ARG A 38 25.02 27.30 9.15
N GLN A 39 24.40 27.07 8.00
CA GLN A 39 23.54 28.05 7.33
C GLN A 39 22.06 27.70 7.49
N TYR A 40 21.38 28.41 8.38
CA TYR A 40 19.94 28.25 8.60
C TYR A 40 19.13 28.93 7.51
N LYS A 41 18.24 28.17 6.83
CA LYS A 41 17.44 28.65 5.71
C LYS A 41 16.06 27.99 5.67
N THR A 42 15.06 28.70 5.19
CA THR A 42 13.76 28.10 4.79
C THR A 42 13.88 27.30 3.49
N SER A 43 12.83 26.56 3.10
CA SER A 43 12.75 25.85 1.81
C SER A 43 13.06 26.76 0.64
N ARG A 44 12.42 27.93 0.66
CA ARG A 44 12.42 28.89 -0.44
C ARG A 44 13.80 29.51 -0.62
N GLU A 45 14.51 29.75 0.47
CA GLU A 45 15.88 30.29 0.45
C GLU A 45 16.92 29.23 0.10
N ALA A 46 16.72 27.98 0.51
CA ALA A 46 17.67 26.89 0.25
C ALA A 46 17.55 26.35 -1.19
N SER A 47 16.35 26.24 -1.75
CA SER A 47 16.09 25.63 -3.07
C SER A 47 16.92 26.22 -4.22
N PRO A 48 17.10 27.57 -4.35
CA PRO A 48 18.01 28.16 -5.34
C PRO A 48 19.48 27.73 -5.21
N ILE A 49 19.89 27.21 -4.06
CA ILE A 49 21.28 26.84 -3.77
C ILE A 49 21.50 25.34 -4.01
N TRP A 50 20.71 24.48 -3.35
CA TRP A 50 20.97 23.03 -3.38
C TRP A 50 20.31 22.30 -4.55
N LEU A 51 19.15 22.77 -5.01
CA LEU A 51 18.35 22.07 -6.02
C LEU A 51 18.54 22.68 -7.42
N ARG A 52 18.37 24.01 -7.51
CA ARG A 52 18.47 24.75 -8.78
C ARG A 52 19.85 25.35 -9.04
N GLY A 53 20.71 25.40 -8.03
CA GLY A 53 22.09 25.88 -8.16
C GLY A 53 23.00 24.80 -8.74
N ASN A 54 24.12 25.21 -9.35
CA ASN A 54 25.14 24.29 -9.81
C ASN A 54 25.91 23.70 -8.61
N PRO A 55 25.89 22.38 -8.37
CA PRO A 55 26.64 21.77 -7.26
C PRO A 55 28.15 22.02 -7.34
N ALA A 56 28.70 22.18 -8.55
CA ALA A 56 30.12 22.45 -8.75
C ALA A 56 30.56 23.82 -8.21
N ASP A 57 29.64 24.73 -7.90
CA ASP A 57 29.95 26.03 -7.27
C ASP A 57 30.43 25.88 -5.82
N GLY A 58 30.27 24.70 -5.19
CA GLY A 58 30.74 24.46 -3.82
C GLY A 58 30.04 25.31 -2.75
N LYS A 59 28.83 25.83 -3.04
CA LYS A 59 28.06 26.70 -2.12
C LYS A 59 27.45 25.95 -0.94
N TRP A 60 27.53 24.63 -0.92
CA TRP A 60 27.04 23.76 0.14
C TRP A 60 27.71 22.38 0.04
N HIS A 61 27.73 21.65 1.14
CA HIS A 61 28.18 20.25 1.20
C HIS A 61 27.13 19.32 1.81
N LEU A 62 26.31 19.83 2.74
CA LEU A 62 25.22 19.07 3.36
C LEU A 62 23.92 19.88 3.33
N TYR A 63 22.78 19.19 3.26
CA TYR A 63 21.45 19.77 3.34
C TYR A 63 20.49 18.85 4.09
N THR A 64 19.70 19.39 5.02
CA THR A 64 18.64 18.62 5.69
C THR A 64 17.39 18.55 4.82
N GLY A 65 17.23 17.43 4.10
CA GLY A 65 16.09 17.17 3.21
C GLY A 65 14.91 16.45 3.86
N GLY A 66 13.81 16.34 3.12
CA GLY A 66 12.64 15.54 3.45
C GLY A 66 11.89 15.17 2.16
N TRP A 67 11.23 14.02 2.17
CA TRP A 67 10.42 13.53 1.04
C TRP A 67 9.11 12.98 1.59
N ILE A 68 8.01 13.18 0.86
CA ILE A 68 6.69 12.67 1.21
C ILE A 68 6.15 11.86 0.04
N ALA A 69 5.67 10.65 0.32
CA ALA A 69 4.85 9.90 -0.61
C ALA A 69 3.42 10.47 -0.57
N THR A 70 2.84 10.74 -1.73
CA THR A 70 1.48 11.33 -1.82
C THR A 70 0.38 10.29 -2.06
N VAL A 71 0.79 9.03 -2.27
CA VAL A 71 -0.02 7.83 -2.47
C VAL A 71 0.83 6.62 -2.09
N ILE A 72 0.21 5.48 -1.84
CA ILE A 72 0.92 4.20 -1.71
C ILE A 72 1.49 3.79 -3.07
N ASP A 73 2.81 3.84 -3.21
CA ASP A 73 3.53 3.34 -4.39
C ASP A 73 3.78 1.83 -4.25
N ARG A 74 3.33 1.06 -5.24
CA ARG A 74 3.46 -0.40 -5.28
C ARG A 74 4.80 -0.87 -5.87
N ASN A 75 5.64 0.05 -6.36
CA ASN A 75 6.93 -0.25 -6.97
C ASN A 75 8.07 0.66 -6.47
N GLU A 76 8.06 1.08 -5.21
CA GLU A 76 9.14 1.91 -4.63
C GLU A 76 10.54 1.30 -4.84
N GLY A 77 10.67 -0.02 -4.66
CA GLY A 77 11.93 -0.74 -4.90
C GLY A 77 12.37 -0.75 -6.37
N GLY A 78 11.45 -0.49 -7.31
CA GLY A 78 11.74 -0.31 -8.73
C GLY A 78 12.20 1.11 -9.08
N THR A 79 11.59 2.12 -8.45
CA THR A 79 11.73 3.52 -8.86
C THR A 79 12.72 4.32 -8.01
N ASN A 80 12.78 4.09 -6.69
CA ASN A 80 13.52 4.96 -5.77
C ASN A 80 15.04 4.96 -5.97
N PHE A 81 15.63 3.84 -6.36
CA PHE A 81 17.07 3.78 -6.64
C PHE A 81 17.43 4.65 -7.85
N GLY A 82 16.66 4.52 -8.94
CA GLY A 82 16.80 5.37 -10.13
C GLY A 82 16.55 6.84 -9.81
N TYR A 83 15.49 7.12 -9.05
CA TYR A 83 15.11 8.49 -8.71
C TYR A 83 16.16 9.18 -7.83
N PHE A 84 16.53 8.60 -6.69
CA PHE A 84 17.28 9.35 -5.67
C PHE A 84 18.79 9.36 -5.88
N TYR A 85 19.33 8.47 -6.71
CA TYR A 85 20.77 8.23 -6.81
C TYR A 85 21.33 8.35 -8.24
N THR A 86 20.48 8.54 -9.26
CA THR A 86 20.93 8.61 -10.65
C THR A 86 20.40 9.84 -11.38
N PRO A 87 21.00 10.25 -12.51
CA PRO A 87 20.49 11.33 -13.34
C PRO A 87 19.08 11.11 -13.91
N ARG A 88 18.53 9.89 -13.85
CA ARG A 88 17.17 9.58 -14.33
C ARG A 88 16.06 10.22 -13.50
N GLY A 89 16.34 10.56 -12.23
CA GLY A 89 15.28 10.96 -11.31
C GLY A 89 14.66 12.32 -11.60
N ALA A 90 15.47 13.33 -11.91
CA ALA A 90 14.96 14.68 -12.15
C ALA A 90 15.90 15.48 -13.06
N PRO A 91 15.37 16.29 -14.01
CA PRO A 91 16.17 17.13 -14.91
C PRO A 91 16.69 18.41 -14.23
N VAL A 92 17.09 18.33 -12.96
CA VAL A 92 17.60 19.46 -12.17
C VAL A 92 19.11 19.33 -11.93
N PRO A 93 19.86 20.44 -11.80
CA PRO A 93 21.33 20.42 -11.74
C PRO A 93 21.95 19.41 -10.76
N LEU A 94 21.39 19.26 -9.55
CA LEU A 94 21.90 18.30 -8.57
C LEU A 94 21.80 16.84 -9.06
N TRP A 95 20.66 16.44 -9.61
CA TRP A 95 20.46 15.07 -10.09
C TRP A 95 21.34 14.78 -11.30
N GLN A 96 21.45 15.75 -12.21
CA GLN A 96 22.31 15.64 -13.40
C GLN A 96 23.81 15.58 -13.05
N ALA A 97 24.20 15.98 -11.83
CA ALA A 97 25.56 15.87 -11.34
C ALA A 97 25.91 14.50 -10.72
N TYR A 98 24.92 13.62 -10.50
CA TYR A 98 25.17 12.29 -9.94
C TYR A 98 26.00 11.42 -10.89
N LYS A 99 26.98 10.70 -10.32
CA LYS A 99 27.88 9.79 -11.02
C LYS A 99 27.93 8.45 -10.27
N PRO A 100 26.81 7.71 -10.21
CA PRO A 100 26.76 6.43 -9.52
C PRO A 100 27.76 5.44 -10.11
N ASP A 101 28.18 4.47 -9.30
CA ASP A 101 28.95 3.32 -9.78
C ASP A 101 28.25 2.67 -11.00
N PRO A 102 28.98 2.30 -12.08
CA PRO A 102 28.36 1.77 -13.29
C PRO A 102 27.50 0.52 -13.07
N GLU A 103 27.86 -0.34 -12.13
CA GLU A 103 27.05 -1.52 -11.82
C GLU A 103 25.79 -1.14 -11.05
N PHE A 104 25.87 -0.14 -10.17
CA PHE A 104 24.68 0.40 -9.52
C PHE A 104 23.73 1.06 -10.52
N ASP A 105 24.25 1.90 -11.42
CA ASP A 105 23.46 2.56 -12.46
C ASP A 105 22.71 1.55 -13.34
N ARG A 106 23.40 0.45 -13.71
CA ARG A 106 22.82 -0.65 -14.49
C ARG A 106 21.69 -1.36 -13.73
N VAL A 107 21.90 -1.69 -12.45
CA VAL A 107 20.88 -2.35 -11.61
C VAL A 107 19.68 -1.43 -11.38
N ALA A 108 19.93 -0.17 -11.03
CA ALA A 108 18.88 0.84 -10.85
C ALA A 108 18.10 1.08 -12.16
N GLY A 109 18.79 1.11 -13.31
CA GLY A 109 18.16 1.22 -14.63
C GLY A 109 17.24 0.05 -14.96
N LYS A 110 17.67 -1.19 -14.69
CA LYS A 110 16.81 -2.37 -14.85
C LYS A 110 15.55 -2.30 -14.00
N LEU A 111 15.70 -1.91 -12.73
CA LEU A 111 14.58 -1.75 -11.80
C LEU A 111 13.63 -0.63 -12.26
N TRP A 112 14.18 0.51 -12.68
CA TRP A 112 13.43 1.68 -13.15
C TRP A 112 12.56 1.36 -14.37
N ASN A 113 13.09 0.58 -15.32
CA ASN A 113 12.41 0.22 -16.56
C ASN A 113 11.59 -1.08 -16.47
N ASN A 114 11.52 -1.73 -15.29
CA ASN A 114 10.95 -3.06 -15.12
C ASN A 114 11.57 -4.13 -16.06
N GLU A 115 12.89 -4.08 -16.29
CA GLU A 115 13.64 -5.01 -17.14
C GLU A 115 14.05 -6.29 -16.38
N PHE A 116 13.05 -7.06 -15.97
CA PHE A 116 13.19 -8.38 -15.33
C PHE A 116 12.00 -9.26 -15.72
N SER A 117 12.21 -10.56 -15.81
CA SER A 117 11.17 -11.50 -16.29
C SER A 117 10.39 -12.16 -15.16
N THR A 118 10.87 -12.08 -13.92
CA THR A 118 10.24 -12.70 -12.75
C THR A 118 10.34 -11.80 -11.52
N ILE A 119 9.44 -12.01 -10.55
CA ILE A 119 9.50 -11.33 -9.25
C ILE A 119 10.76 -11.73 -8.47
N GLN A 120 11.24 -12.95 -8.62
CA GLN A 120 12.47 -13.40 -7.97
C GLN A 120 13.71 -12.64 -8.51
N GLU A 121 13.81 -12.47 -9.83
CA GLU A 121 14.88 -11.64 -10.42
C GLU A 121 14.79 -10.18 -9.92
N ARG A 122 13.57 -9.64 -9.81
CA ARG A 122 13.35 -8.30 -9.24
C ARG A 122 13.87 -8.23 -7.80
N ASP A 123 13.57 -9.20 -6.96
CA ASP A 123 13.98 -9.20 -5.55
C ASP A 123 15.51 -9.29 -5.40
N GLU A 124 16.17 -10.05 -6.27
CA GLU A 124 17.63 -10.12 -6.35
C GLU A 124 18.24 -8.76 -6.76
N LEU A 125 17.65 -8.09 -7.75
CA LEU A 125 18.06 -6.74 -8.18
C LEU A 125 17.84 -5.70 -7.07
N VAL A 126 16.69 -5.71 -6.39
CA VAL A 126 16.40 -4.81 -5.26
C VAL A 126 17.41 -5.03 -4.12
N THR A 127 17.67 -6.27 -3.76
CA THR A 127 18.65 -6.62 -2.72
C THR A 127 20.05 -6.10 -3.09
N LYS A 128 20.45 -6.26 -4.35
CA LYS A 128 21.73 -5.73 -4.84
C LYS A 128 21.76 -4.20 -4.84
N ALA A 129 20.70 -3.55 -5.32
CA ALA A 129 20.57 -2.10 -5.36
C ALA A 129 20.68 -1.49 -3.97
N LEU A 130 20.06 -2.12 -2.94
CA LEU A 130 20.13 -1.67 -1.56
C LEU A 130 21.57 -1.58 -1.05
N TRP A 131 22.38 -2.61 -1.28
CA TRP A 131 23.78 -2.60 -0.87
C TRP A 131 24.63 -1.62 -1.67
N LEU A 132 24.39 -1.50 -2.98
CA LEU A 132 25.12 -0.57 -3.83
C LEU A 132 24.79 0.89 -3.53
N SER A 133 23.52 1.22 -3.28
CA SER A 133 23.09 2.57 -2.92
C SER A 133 23.67 3.02 -1.57
N MET A 134 23.85 2.10 -0.61
CA MET A 134 24.53 2.38 0.65
C MET A 134 26.05 2.58 0.50
N LYS A 135 26.67 2.00 -0.54
CA LYS A 135 28.09 2.25 -0.85
C LYS A 135 28.28 3.59 -1.55
N ASP A 136 27.37 3.95 -2.45
CA ASP A 136 27.38 5.23 -3.16
C ASP A 136 27.03 6.40 -2.23
N SER A 137 25.98 6.23 -1.42
CA SER A 137 25.62 7.06 -0.26
C SER A 137 25.57 8.58 -0.50
N VAL A 138 25.18 9.04 -1.70
CA VAL A 138 24.88 10.48 -1.94
C VAL A 138 23.74 11.01 -1.07
N ARG A 139 23.03 10.12 -0.36
CA ARG A 139 22.00 10.41 0.64
C ARG A 139 22.16 9.49 1.85
N VAL A 140 21.88 10.04 3.02
CA VAL A 140 21.79 9.29 4.28
C VAL A 140 20.36 9.41 4.80
N TRP A 141 19.59 8.33 4.70
CA TRP A 141 18.22 8.25 5.22
C TRP A 141 18.26 8.04 6.74
N LEU A 142 17.56 8.89 7.49
CA LEU A 142 17.65 8.91 8.96
C LEU A 142 16.43 8.33 9.65
N VAL A 143 15.23 8.71 9.20
CA VAL A 143 13.98 8.38 9.89
C VAL A 143 12.89 8.17 8.85
N HIS A 144 12.11 7.10 9.01
CA HIS A 144 10.78 6.96 8.43
C HIS A 144 9.75 7.36 9.51
N GLN A 145 8.90 8.35 9.22
CA GLN A 145 8.05 8.98 10.23
C GLN A 145 6.63 8.41 10.20
N ILE A 146 6.05 8.24 11.39
CA ILE A 146 4.59 8.09 11.54
C ILE A 146 4.04 9.48 11.85
N ALA A 147 3.36 10.09 10.88
CA ALA A 147 2.78 11.42 11.03
C ALA A 147 1.33 11.33 11.55
N PRO A 148 0.99 12.00 12.66
CA PRO A 148 -0.39 12.06 13.13
C PRO A 148 -1.22 13.03 12.27
N TRP A 149 -2.36 12.55 11.76
CA TRP A 149 -3.34 13.35 11.05
C TRP A 149 -4.61 13.51 11.91
N PRO A 150 -4.75 14.61 12.67
CA PRO A 150 -5.88 14.76 13.59
C PRO A 150 -7.17 15.12 12.84
N ALA A 151 -8.26 14.42 13.18
CA ALA A 151 -9.62 14.76 12.77
C ALA A 151 -10.56 14.72 13.97
N ARG A 152 -11.70 15.42 13.88
CA ARG A 152 -12.70 15.33 14.95
C ARG A 152 -13.38 13.96 14.90
N LYS A 153 -13.56 13.35 16.08
CA LYS A 153 -14.16 11.99 16.22
C LYS A 153 -15.57 11.86 15.63
N ASP A 154 -16.30 12.96 15.49
CA ASP A 154 -17.64 13.02 14.93
C ASP A 154 -17.67 13.13 13.40
N VAL A 155 -16.50 13.25 12.76
CA VAL A 155 -16.33 13.28 11.30
C VAL A 155 -15.61 12.00 10.86
N SER A 156 -16.25 11.23 9.99
CA SER A 156 -15.63 10.13 9.25
C SER A 156 -15.12 10.66 7.92
N LEU A 157 -13.88 10.33 7.58
CA LEU A 157 -13.25 10.65 6.30
C LEU A 157 -12.10 9.67 6.04
N THR A 158 -11.87 9.36 4.77
CA THR A 158 -10.80 8.46 4.34
C THR A 158 -9.46 9.19 4.33
N TYR A 159 -8.42 8.50 4.78
CA TYR A 159 -7.01 8.90 4.64
C TYR A 159 -6.25 7.83 3.86
N ASP A 160 -5.18 8.25 3.20
CA ASP A 160 -4.22 7.37 2.55
C ASP A 160 -3.16 6.96 3.57
N LEU A 161 -2.76 5.69 3.60
CA LEU A 161 -1.79 5.19 4.60
C LEU A 161 -0.38 5.80 4.40
N ALA A 162 -0.06 6.30 3.21
CA ALA A 162 1.18 7.02 2.92
C ALA A 162 0.96 8.54 2.87
N GLY A 163 -0.06 9.01 2.13
CA GLY A 163 -0.30 10.43 1.84
C GLY A 163 -1.18 11.18 2.84
N GLY A 164 -1.73 10.52 3.87
CA GLY A 164 -2.63 11.14 4.86
C GLY A 164 -3.93 11.67 4.23
N PHE A 165 -4.55 12.68 4.86
CA PHE A 165 -5.81 13.26 4.33
C PHE A 165 -5.61 14.07 3.05
N SER A 166 -4.47 14.76 2.91
CA SER A 166 -4.21 15.61 1.74
C SER A 166 -3.88 14.79 0.49
N GLY A 167 -3.22 13.64 0.64
CA GLY A 167 -3.01 12.67 -0.43
C GLY A 167 -4.25 11.87 -0.80
N ALA A 168 -5.14 11.60 0.17
CA ALA A 168 -6.31 10.76 -0.01
C ALA A 168 -7.31 11.31 -1.03
N ARG A 169 -7.26 10.79 -2.26
CA ARG A 169 -8.20 11.16 -3.32
C ARG A 169 -9.67 10.91 -2.97
N LEU A 170 -9.92 9.96 -2.05
CA LEU A 170 -11.24 9.56 -1.57
C LEU A 170 -11.83 10.43 -0.48
N TRP A 171 -11.07 11.34 0.15
CA TRP A 171 -11.61 12.18 1.24
C TRP A 171 -12.92 12.91 0.87
N PRO A 172 -13.11 13.49 -0.34
CA PRO A 172 -14.34 14.20 -0.66
C PRO A 172 -15.50 13.25 -0.96
N TYR A 173 -15.22 11.97 -1.25
CA TYR A 173 -16.24 10.95 -1.49
C TYR A 173 -16.75 10.33 -0.18
N THR A 174 -15.98 10.43 0.90
CA THR A 174 -16.28 9.73 2.15
C THR A 174 -16.53 10.64 3.35
N ILE A 175 -16.20 11.94 3.26
CA ILE A 175 -16.40 12.91 4.34
C ILE A 175 -17.88 13.00 4.76
N ARG A 176 -18.15 12.70 6.03
CA ARG A 176 -19.49 12.75 6.62
C ARG A 176 -19.43 12.92 8.12
N PHE A 177 -20.47 13.49 8.72
CA PHE A 177 -20.67 13.34 10.17
C PHE A 177 -21.18 11.93 10.44
N VAL A 178 -20.69 11.29 11.51
CA VAL A 178 -21.04 9.90 11.84
C VAL A 178 -22.55 9.77 12.14
N ASP A 179 -23.08 10.69 12.94
CA ASP A 179 -24.46 10.63 13.44
C ASP A 179 -25.40 11.66 12.78
N LYS A 180 -24.99 12.25 11.66
CA LYS A 180 -25.74 13.35 11.03
C LYS A 180 -25.55 13.41 9.51
N VAL A 181 -26.66 13.59 8.80
CA VAL A 181 -26.64 13.90 7.35
C VAL A 181 -26.36 15.38 7.13
N GLY A 182 -25.35 15.67 6.30
CA GLY A 182 -24.96 17.02 5.92
C GLY A 182 -24.37 17.87 7.05
N GLY A 183 -24.04 19.11 6.73
CA GLY A 183 -23.41 20.07 7.65
C GLY A 183 -22.21 20.76 7.01
N SER A 184 -21.39 21.37 7.85
CA SER A 184 -20.19 22.08 7.43
C SER A 184 -19.00 21.64 8.27
N VAL A 185 -17.93 21.24 7.59
CA VAL A 185 -16.64 20.91 8.20
C VAL A 185 -15.67 22.05 7.91
N LYS A 186 -14.94 22.49 8.93
CA LYS A 186 -13.81 23.41 8.76
C LYS A 186 -12.54 22.58 8.73
N ILE A 187 -11.77 22.72 7.65
CA ILE A 187 -10.54 21.98 7.44
C ILE A 187 -9.39 23.00 7.55
N ALA A 188 -8.43 22.70 8.41
CA ALA A 188 -7.20 23.49 8.52
C ALA A 188 -6.14 22.87 7.62
N SER A 189 -5.46 23.70 6.83
CA SER A 189 -4.31 23.32 6.01
C SER A 189 -3.13 24.20 6.39
N SER A 190 -1.91 23.68 6.27
CA SER A 190 -0.68 24.42 6.58
C SER A 190 -0.36 25.50 5.55
N ASP A 191 -0.83 25.34 4.32
CA ASP A 191 -0.81 26.35 3.25
C ASP A 191 -2.00 26.14 2.32
N LEU A 192 -2.33 27.12 1.48
CA LEU A 192 -3.38 27.06 0.45
C LEU A 192 -3.10 28.11 -0.63
N LEU A 193 -3.56 27.87 -1.87
CA LEU A 193 -3.43 28.78 -3.00
C LEU A 193 -1.95 29.20 -3.20
N VAL A 194 -1.06 28.21 -3.27
CA VAL A 194 0.39 28.43 -3.37
C VAL A 194 0.74 28.90 -4.77
N ASP A 195 0.28 28.15 -5.78
CA ASP A 195 0.47 28.46 -7.20
C ASP A 195 -0.88 28.61 -7.92
N PRO A 196 -0.92 29.25 -9.11
CA PRO A 196 -2.09 29.31 -9.98
C PRO A 196 -2.73 27.95 -10.24
N VAL A 197 -4.07 27.89 -10.21
CA VAL A 197 -4.82 26.66 -10.48
C VAL A 197 -5.34 26.67 -11.92
N ASN A 198 -4.82 25.76 -12.75
CA ASN A 198 -5.35 25.42 -14.07
C ASN A 198 -5.04 23.95 -14.38
N PRO A 199 -5.84 23.24 -15.20
CA PRO A 199 -5.71 21.80 -15.40
C PRO A 199 -4.51 21.37 -16.26
N VAL A 200 -3.93 22.28 -17.05
CA VAL A 200 -2.92 21.95 -18.08
C VAL A 200 -1.49 21.98 -17.51
N ALA A 201 -1.14 23.02 -16.77
CA ALA A 201 0.19 23.21 -16.17
C ALA A 201 0.12 24.10 -14.90
N GLY A 202 -0.91 23.89 -14.07
CA GLY A 202 -1.12 24.63 -12.83
C GLY A 202 -0.40 24.06 -11.61
N SER A 203 -0.88 24.40 -10.42
CA SER A 203 -0.27 24.02 -9.14
C SER A 203 -0.17 22.50 -8.96
N ASN A 204 1.04 22.03 -8.63
CA ASN A 204 1.31 20.66 -8.17
C ASN A 204 1.49 20.58 -6.64
N TRP A 205 1.23 21.67 -5.90
CA TRP A 205 1.35 21.64 -4.45
C TRP A 205 0.24 20.80 -3.85
N ILE A 206 0.60 19.87 -2.95
CA ILE A 206 -0.37 19.00 -2.28
C ILE A 206 -1.47 19.77 -1.56
N TYR A 207 -1.14 20.98 -1.09
CA TYR A 207 -2.06 21.92 -0.44
C TYR A 207 -3.16 22.42 -1.37
N ASP A 208 -2.83 22.66 -2.64
CA ASP A 208 -3.79 23.12 -3.66
C ASP A 208 -4.55 21.93 -4.23
N GLN A 209 -3.84 20.84 -4.52
CA GLN A 209 -4.41 19.60 -5.05
C GLN A 209 -5.47 19.00 -4.13
N PHE A 210 -5.36 19.19 -2.81
CA PHE A 210 -6.35 18.73 -1.84
C PHE A 210 -7.79 19.17 -2.19
N PHE A 211 -8.00 20.46 -2.52
CA PHE A 211 -9.34 20.96 -2.84
C PHE A 211 -9.67 20.83 -4.33
N VAL A 212 -8.68 20.89 -5.22
CA VAL A 212 -8.88 20.68 -6.67
C VAL A 212 -9.37 19.26 -6.95
N ARG A 213 -8.81 18.25 -6.28
CA ARG A 213 -9.26 16.85 -6.43
C ARG A 213 -10.70 16.63 -5.98
N ALA A 214 -11.24 17.47 -5.09
CA ALA A 214 -12.65 17.41 -4.71
C ALA A 214 -13.60 17.87 -5.83
N THR A 215 -13.07 18.64 -6.79
CA THR A 215 -13.78 19.06 -7.99
C THR A 215 -13.61 18.12 -9.18
N SER A 216 -12.71 17.15 -9.07
CA SER A 216 -12.43 16.14 -10.10
C SER A 216 -13.21 14.84 -9.90
N ASP A 217 -13.44 14.15 -11.00
CA ASP A 217 -14.04 12.82 -11.03
C ASP A 217 -13.27 11.90 -12.01
N PRO A 218 -12.29 11.11 -11.53
CA PRO A 218 -11.39 10.35 -12.37
C PRO A 218 -12.03 9.07 -12.94
N ALA A 219 -11.43 8.48 -13.98
CA ALA A 219 -11.91 7.22 -14.55
C ALA A 219 -11.79 6.03 -13.57
N LEU A 220 -10.71 5.99 -12.79
CA LEU A 220 -10.54 5.06 -11.67
C LEU A 220 -10.09 5.80 -10.41
N MET A 221 -10.36 5.17 -9.27
CA MET A 221 -10.02 5.70 -7.96
C MET A 221 -8.87 4.89 -7.36
N SER A 222 -7.87 5.57 -6.83
CA SER A 222 -6.78 4.91 -6.09
C SER A 222 -7.31 4.37 -4.75
N ASP A 223 -6.94 3.14 -4.45
CA ASP A 223 -7.13 2.51 -3.15
C ASP A 223 -6.17 3.14 -2.13
N PRO A 224 -6.69 3.86 -1.13
CA PRO A 224 -5.88 4.60 -0.16
C PRO A 224 -5.13 3.68 0.82
N PHE A 225 -5.42 2.38 0.77
CA PHE A 225 -4.89 1.39 1.68
C PHE A 225 -3.96 0.40 0.97
N THR A 226 -4.11 0.16 -0.33
CA THR A 226 -3.28 -0.82 -1.07
C THR A 226 -2.49 -0.23 -2.24
N GLY A 227 -2.84 0.98 -2.71
CA GLY A 227 -2.29 1.57 -3.93
C GLY A 227 -2.77 0.94 -5.24
N LEU A 228 -3.71 -0.01 -5.20
CA LEU A 228 -4.39 -0.54 -6.40
C LEU A 228 -5.44 0.45 -6.91
N TYR A 229 -6.01 0.21 -8.09
CA TYR A 229 -7.08 1.05 -8.63
C TYR A 229 -8.42 0.33 -8.72
N TRP A 230 -9.47 1.05 -8.33
CA TRP A 230 -10.86 0.59 -8.40
C TRP A 230 -11.65 1.34 -9.48
N PRO A 231 -12.58 0.66 -10.18
CA PRO A 231 -13.43 1.32 -11.16
C PRO A 231 -14.22 2.49 -10.55
N ASN A 232 -14.20 3.63 -11.22
CA ASN A 232 -15.08 4.76 -10.88
C ASN A 232 -16.02 5.11 -12.03
N ARG A 233 -15.50 5.25 -13.27
CA ARG A 233 -16.24 5.55 -14.50
C ARG A 233 -16.11 4.48 -15.58
N ILE A 234 -15.60 3.32 -15.20
CA ILE A 234 -15.47 2.14 -16.05
C ILE A 234 -16.22 0.96 -15.43
N LYS A 235 -16.61 0.00 -16.25
CA LYS A 235 -17.22 -1.27 -15.83
C LYS A 235 -16.16 -2.35 -15.64
N SER A 236 -15.21 -2.44 -16.57
CA SER A 236 -14.16 -3.46 -16.61
C SER A 236 -13.05 -3.06 -17.57
N ALA A 237 -11.94 -3.80 -17.53
CA ALA A 237 -10.89 -3.72 -18.55
C ALA A 237 -10.29 -5.09 -18.87
N GLU A 238 -9.81 -5.23 -20.11
CA GLU A 238 -9.00 -6.37 -20.55
C GLU A 238 -7.60 -5.89 -20.88
N VAL A 239 -6.61 -6.41 -20.15
CA VAL A 239 -5.19 -6.07 -20.30
C VAL A 239 -4.48 -7.24 -20.96
N TYR A 240 -3.90 -6.98 -22.13
CA TYR A 240 -3.07 -7.91 -22.87
C TYR A 240 -1.61 -7.45 -22.76
N VAL A 241 -0.71 -8.36 -22.38
CA VAL A 241 0.72 -8.07 -22.23
C VAL A 241 1.54 -9.10 -23.00
N THR A 242 2.66 -8.69 -23.58
CA THR A 242 3.57 -9.63 -24.23
C THR A 242 4.23 -10.59 -23.22
N PHE A 243 4.54 -11.82 -23.64
CA PHE A 243 5.26 -12.78 -22.78
C PHE A 243 6.58 -12.20 -22.24
N GLY A 244 6.97 -12.64 -21.03
CA GLY A 244 8.22 -12.22 -20.39
C GLY A 244 8.11 -11.02 -19.45
N ASN A 245 6.91 -10.46 -19.27
CA ASN A 245 6.64 -9.40 -18.29
C ASN A 245 5.93 -9.98 -17.05
N PRO A 246 6.42 -9.78 -15.82
CA PRO A 246 5.85 -10.39 -14.61
C PRO A 246 4.67 -9.58 -14.06
N VAL A 247 3.63 -9.41 -14.88
CA VAL A 247 2.40 -8.70 -14.51
C VAL A 247 1.45 -9.64 -13.77
N GLY A 248 0.85 -9.16 -12.67
CA GLY A 248 -0.22 -9.84 -11.94
C GLY A 248 -1.55 -9.08 -12.02
N ALA A 249 -2.63 -9.75 -11.66
CA ALA A 249 -3.94 -9.12 -11.44
C ALA A 249 -4.46 -9.55 -10.05
N THR A 250 -5.00 -8.60 -9.30
CA THR A 250 -5.47 -8.79 -7.92
C THR A 250 -6.99 -8.64 -7.80
N LEU A 251 -7.60 -7.74 -8.58
CA LEU A 251 -9.02 -7.38 -8.52
C LEU A 251 -9.79 -7.92 -9.73
N ASP A 252 -11.01 -8.40 -9.49
CA ASP A 252 -11.82 -9.11 -10.50
C ASP A 252 -12.33 -8.24 -11.67
N TRP A 253 -12.24 -6.91 -11.57
CA TRP A 253 -12.72 -6.01 -12.63
C TRP A 253 -11.77 -5.93 -13.83
N VAL A 254 -10.52 -6.38 -13.66
CA VAL A 254 -9.49 -6.41 -14.70
C VAL A 254 -9.15 -7.86 -15.08
N THR A 255 -9.16 -8.16 -16.37
CA THR A 255 -8.71 -9.45 -16.90
C THR A 255 -7.32 -9.29 -17.49
N LEU A 256 -6.35 -10.07 -17.02
CA LEU A 256 -4.99 -10.11 -17.58
C LEU A 256 -4.81 -11.31 -18.53
N ARG A 257 -4.23 -11.05 -19.71
CA ARG A 257 -3.91 -12.07 -20.72
C ARG A 257 -2.50 -11.87 -21.26
N PHE A 258 -1.76 -12.96 -21.42
CA PHE A 258 -0.46 -12.93 -22.07
C PHE A 258 -0.55 -13.37 -23.53
N VAL A 259 0.11 -12.65 -24.42
CA VAL A 259 0.09 -12.88 -25.87
C VAL A 259 1.51 -12.80 -26.46
N PRO A 260 1.80 -13.45 -27.59
CA PRO A 260 3.13 -13.40 -28.19
C PRO A 260 3.48 -12.04 -28.82
N GLU A 261 2.50 -11.37 -29.41
CA GLU A 261 2.67 -10.10 -30.11
C GLU A 261 1.39 -9.26 -29.98
N ILE A 262 1.55 -7.94 -29.91
CA ILE A 262 0.45 -6.98 -29.96
C ILE A 262 0.72 -6.03 -31.14
N ARG A 263 -0.08 -6.16 -32.19
CA ARG A 263 -0.06 -5.23 -33.34
C ARG A 263 -1.01 -4.08 -33.07
N VAL A 264 -0.53 -2.87 -33.33
CA VAL A 264 -1.36 -1.66 -33.27
C VAL A 264 -2.11 -1.53 -34.60
N PRO A 265 -3.44 -1.41 -34.59
CA PRO A 265 -4.22 -1.15 -35.80
C PRO A 265 -3.79 0.14 -36.50
N GLU A 266 -3.73 0.15 -37.84
CA GLU A 266 -3.32 1.32 -38.64
C GLU A 266 -4.32 2.49 -38.56
N ASP A 267 -5.53 2.26 -38.05
CA ASP A 267 -6.55 3.28 -37.77
C ASP A 267 -6.46 3.83 -36.33
N ALA A 268 -5.57 3.29 -35.48
CA ALA A 268 -5.33 3.83 -34.15
C ALA A 268 -4.66 5.21 -34.25
N TRP A 269 -5.12 6.13 -33.41
CA TRP A 269 -4.63 7.50 -33.29
C TRP A 269 -3.26 7.48 -32.62
N TYR A 270 -2.23 7.82 -33.39
CA TYR A 270 -0.82 7.77 -32.99
C TYR A 270 -0.26 9.15 -32.61
N GLY A 271 -0.84 10.20 -33.18
CA GLY A 271 -0.50 11.58 -32.82
C GLY A 271 -1.36 12.61 -33.53
N TRP A 272 -0.82 13.81 -33.63
CA TRP A 272 -1.48 15.01 -34.14
C TRP A 272 -0.51 15.82 -34.99
N ASP A 273 -0.98 16.36 -36.12
CA ASP A 273 -0.26 17.32 -36.97
C ASP A 273 -0.88 18.70 -36.73
N ALA A 274 -0.16 19.59 -36.02
CA ALA A 274 -0.69 20.90 -35.63
C ALA A 274 -0.91 21.83 -36.84
N GLU A 275 -0.10 21.70 -37.89
CA GLU A 275 -0.19 22.52 -39.09
C GLU A 275 -1.39 22.13 -39.95
N LYS A 276 -1.60 20.82 -40.14
CA LYS A 276 -2.76 20.33 -40.91
C LYS A 276 -4.04 20.28 -40.08
N GLN A 277 -3.92 20.28 -38.76
CA GLN A 277 -5.01 20.01 -37.81
C GLN A 277 -5.69 18.66 -38.07
N GLU A 278 -4.88 17.61 -38.13
CA GLU A 278 -5.32 16.25 -38.44
C GLU A 278 -4.75 15.24 -37.44
N ILE A 279 -5.53 14.20 -37.15
CA ILE A 279 -5.06 13.05 -36.38
C ILE A 279 -4.13 12.22 -37.27
N VAL A 280 -2.93 11.95 -36.75
CA VAL A 280 -1.95 11.05 -37.38
C VAL A 280 -2.22 9.64 -36.88
N THR A 281 -2.40 8.68 -37.79
CA THR A 281 -2.64 7.28 -37.43
C THR A 281 -1.35 6.47 -37.32
N ALA A 282 -1.43 5.28 -36.72
CA ALA A 282 -0.28 4.44 -36.46
C ALA A 282 0.41 4.00 -37.77
N PRO A 283 1.75 4.11 -37.86
CA PRO A 283 2.49 3.57 -38.99
C PRO A 283 2.25 2.05 -39.16
N PRO A 284 2.21 1.54 -40.41
CA PRO A 284 2.13 0.11 -40.66
C PRO A 284 3.24 -0.68 -39.94
N GLY A 285 2.86 -1.79 -39.30
CA GLY A 285 3.80 -2.63 -38.54
C GLY A 285 4.12 -2.15 -37.13
N THR A 286 3.45 -1.10 -36.62
CA THR A 286 3.61 -0.66 -35.22
C THR A 286 3.19 -1.78 -34.25
N THR A 287 4.02 -2.02 -33.23
CA THR A 287 3.76 -2.97 -32.15
C THR A 287 3.77 -2.29 -30.79
N ALA A 288 3.18 -2.93 -29.79
CA ALA A 288 3.19 -2.49 -28.40
C ALA A 288 3.53 -3.64 -27.44
N LYS A 289 3.95 -3.33 -26.20
CA LYS A 289 4.09 -4.34 -25.13
C LYS A 289 2.79 -4.60 -24.38
N ALA A 290 1.89 -3.64 -24.34
CA ALA A 290 0.56 -3.75 -23.73
C ALA A 290 -0.54 -3.20 -24.63
N LYS A 291 -1.70 -3.85 -24.57
CA LYS A 291 -2.98 -3.37 -25.08
C LYS A 291 -4.00 -3.44 -23.95
N THR A 292 -4.71 -2.35 -23.72
CA THR A 292 -5.84 -2.33 -22.78
C THR A 292 -7.12 -2.03 -23.53
N VAL A 293 -8.15 -2.85 -23.38
CA VAL A 293 -9.53 -2.55 -23.78
C VAL A 293 -10.28 -2.06 -22.56
N VAL A 294 -10.77 -0.82 -22.60
CA VAL A 294 -11.46 -0.16 -21.49
C VAL A 294 -12.94 -0.04 -21.83
N TYR A 295 -13.81 -0.58 -20.97
CA TYR A 295 -15.26 -0.50 -21.11
C TYR A 295 -15.82 0.52 -20.12
N PHE A 296 -16.29 1.66 -20.61
CA PHE A 296 -16.83 2.73 -19.75
C PHE A 296 -18.28 2.45 -19.32
N GLU A 297 -18.74 3.15 -18.29
CA GLU A 297 -20.15 3.08 -17.85
C GLU A 297 -21.13 3.52 -18.95
N ASP A 298 -22.29 2.85 -19.05
CA ASP A 298 -23.29 3.11 -20.10
C ASP A 298 -23.96 4.49 -19.99
N ASP A 299 -23.84 5.14 -18.83
CA ASP A 299 -24.40 6.45 -18.55
C ASP A 299 -23.35 7.56 -18.52
N LEU A 300 -22.11 7.29 -18.96
CA LEU A 300 -21.00 8.24 -18.91
C LEU A 300 -21.37 9.61 -19.48
N PHE A 301 -22.02 9.66 -20.65
CA PHE A 301 -22.41 10.90 -21.33
C PHE A 301 -23.72 11.52 -20.83
N LYS A 302 -24.30 11.01 -19.74
CA LYS A 302 -25.42 11.67 -19.03
C LYS A 302 -24.93 12.54 -17.88
N ARG A 303 -23.65 12.42 -17.53
CA ARG A 303 -23.04 13.09 -16.37
C ARG A 303 -22.85 14.58 -16.62
N LYS A 304 -22.98 15.37 -15.54
CA LYS A 304 -22.93 16.82 -15.57
C LYS A 304 -21.62 17.35 -14.99
N PHE A 305 -21.09 18.38 -15.63
CA PHE A 305 -20.13 19.28 -15.04
C PHE A 305 -20.83 20.27 -14.11
N HIS A 306 -20.07 20.92 -13.23
CA HIS A 306 -20.58 21.86 -12.23
C HIS A 306 -21.28 23.08 -12.82
N ASP A 307 -20.95 23.47 -14.05
CA ASP A 307 -21.61 24.55 -14.79
C ASP A 307 -22.94 24.12 -15.47
N GLY A 308 -23.33 22.85 -15.35
CA GLY A 308 -24.52 22.27 -15.97
C GLY A 308 -24.31 21.70 -17.39
N SER A 309 -23.12 21.86 -17.96
CA SER A 309 -22.73 21.23 -19.23
C SER A 309 -22.66 19.70 -19.06
N THR A 310 -22.90 18.94 -20.12
CA THR A 310 -22.84 17.48 -20.08
C THR A 310 -21.46 16.99 -20.51
N PHE A 311 -20.94 15.93 -19.89
CA PHE A 311 -19.73 15.25 -20.35
C PHE A 311 -19.96 14.60 -21.72
N SER A 312 -18.98 14.66 -22.62
CA SER A 312 -19.08 14.14 -23.99
C SER A 312 -17.78 13.54 -24.50
N LEU A 313 -17.86 12.79 -25.60
CA LEU A 313 -16.68 12.26 -26.27
C LEU A 313 -15.71 13.38 -26.72
N ALA A 314 -16.24 14.56 -27.04
CA ALA A 314 -15.43 15.73 -27.40
C ALA A 314 -14.43 16.13 -26.30
N ASP A 315 -14.76 15.89 -25.03
CA ASP A 315 -13.87 16.18 -23.92
C ASP A 315 -12.62 15.28 -23.94
N ILE A 316 -12.76 14.02 -24.36
CA ILE A 316 -11.66 13.06 -24.52
C ILE A 316 -10.84 13.40 -25.77
N VAL A 317 -11.50 13.70 -26.89
CA VAL A 317 -10.84 14.06 -28.15
C VAL A 317 -10.01 15.33 -28.01
N TYR A 318 -10.55 16.34 -27.32
CA TYR A 318 -9.83 17.57 -27.04
C TYR A 318 -8.59 17.32 -26.17
N SER A 319 -8.71 16.49 -25.12
CA SER A 319 -7.56 16.10 -24.31
C SER A 319 -6.49 15.40 -25.13
N PHE A 320 -6.87 14.47 -26.02
CA PHE A 320 -5.93 13.82 -26.94
C PHE A 320 -5.18 14.84 -27.79
N ILE A 321 -5.88 15.74 -28.48
CA ILE A 321 -5.25 16.73 -29.36
C ILE A 321 -4.28 17.62 -28.58
N LEU A 322 -4.73 18.17 -27.45
CA LEU A 322 -3.95 19.12 -26.65
C LEU A 322 -2.64 18.50 -26.13
N THR A 323 -2.65 17.21 -25.77
CA THR A 323 -1.44 16.49 -25.32
C THR A 323 -0.30 16.56 -26.33
N PHE A 324 -0.61 16.50 -27.64
CA PHE A 324 0.38 16.57 -28.71
C PHE A 324 0.63 18.00 -29.19
N ASP A 325 -0.43 18.78 -29.35
CA ASP A 325 -0.39 20.12 -29.92
C ASP A 325 0.56 21.05 -29.14
N ARG A 326 0.56 20.96 -27.80
CA ARG A 326 1.45 21.76 -26.94
C ARG A 326 2.94 21.45 -27.10
N ALA A 327 3.30 20.32 -27.70
CA ALA A 327 4.69 19.92 -27.91
C ALA A 327 5.17 20.14 -29.36
N ASP A 328 4.28 20.55 -30.28
CA ASP A 328 4.64 20.85 -31.66
C ASP A 328 5.02 22.33 -31.82
N PRO A 329 6.26 22.69 -32.22
CA PRO A 329 6.69 24.07 -32.44
C PRO A 329 5.84 24.86 -33.46
N LYS A 330 5.05 24.19 -34.29
CA LYS A 330 4.12 24.81 -35.24
C LYS A 330 2.79 25.19 -34.60
N SER A 331 2.49 24.68 -33.40
CA SER A 331 1.26 25.03 -32.68
C SER A 331 1.38 26.42 -32.04
N PRO A 332 0.33 27.25 -32.13
CA PRO A 332 0.18 28.44 -31.29
C PRO A 332 0.27 28.17 -29.78
N LEU A 333 -0.03 26.94 -29.34
CA LEU A 333 0.02 26.51 -27.95
C LEU A 333 1.35 25.84 -27.56
N TYR A 334 2.36 25.86 -28.44
CA TYR A 334 3.67 25.30 -28.17
C TYR A 334 4.26 25.81 -26.86
N ASP A 335 4.71 24.89 -26.00
CA ASP A 335 5.39 25.20 -24.74
C ASP A 335 6.65 24.35 -24.63
N GLU A 336 7.81 25.00 -24.80
CA GLU A 336 9.13 24.35 -24.73
C GLU A 336 9.35 23.63 -23.39
N SER A 337 8.79 24.15 -22.29
CA SER A 337 8.91 23.51 -20.96
C SER A 337 8.14 22.19 -20.85
N TYR A 338 7.14 21.98 -21.71
CA TYR A 338 6.34 20.76 -21.75
C TYR A 338 6.97 19.65 -22.61
N VAL A 339 7.89 19.98 -23.52
CA VAL A 339 8.52 19.03 -24.45
C VAL A 339 9.16 17.83 -23.73
N PRO A 340 9.94 17.97 -22.64
CA PRO A 340 10.54 16.81 -21.96
C PRO A 340 9.49 15.84 -21.41
N THR A 341 8.38 16.36 -20.86
CA THR A 341 7.28 15.53 -20.36
C THR A 341 6.58 14.80 -21.52
N PHE A 342 6.42 15.48 -22.66
CA PHE A 342 5.84 14.87 -23.85
C PHE A 342 6.74 13.80 -24.47
N GLU A 343 8.07 13.99 -24.48
CA GLU A 343 9.02 12.99 -24.97
C GLU A 343 8.96 11.69 -24.16
N GLU A 344 8.85 11.78 -22.83
CA GLU A 344 8.63 10.61 -21.96
C GLU A 344 7.32 9.88 -22.30
N PHE A 345 6.24 10.64 -22.52
CA PHE A 345 4.96 10.09 -22.97
C PHE A 345 5.09 9.43 -24.36
N ARG A 346 5.77 10.08 -25.31
CA ARG A 346 5.92 9.55 -26.68
C ARG A 346 6.79 8.30 -26.75
N ALA A 347 7.75 8.15 -25.85
CA ALA A 347 8.56 6.94 -25.77
C ALA A 347 7.69 5.69 -25.52
N ILE A 348 6.60 5.83 -24.76
CA ILE A 348 5.74 4.71 -24.38
C ILE A 348 4.45 4.60 -25.20
N PHE A 349 3.82 5.71 -25.61
CA PHE A 349 2.50 5.67 -26.25
C PHE A 349 2.58 5.12 -27.67
N LYS A 350 1.73 4.15 -28.02
CA LYS A 350 1.70 3.54 -29.36
C LYS A 350 0.39 3.74 -30.09
N GLY A 351 -0.68 4.13 -29.42
CA GLY A 351 -1.91 4.52 -30.08
C GLY A 351 -3.15 4.41 -29.20
N LEU A 352 -4.21 5.09 -29.64
CA LEU A 352 -5.55 5.00 -29.06
C LEU A 352 -6.54 4.68 -30.17
N ARG A 353 -7.51 3.80 -29.92
CA ARG A 353 -8.59 3.53 -30.87
C ARG A 353 -9.94 3.54 -30.16
N ILE A 354 -10.84 4.39 -30.62
CA ILE A 354 -12.24 4.40 -30.18
C ILE A 354 -12.96 3.27 -30.94
N VAL A 355 -13.36 2.23 -30.23
CA VAL A 355 -14.01 1.03 -30.81
C VAL A 355 -15.52 1.21 -30.86
N SER A 356 -16.07 1.89 -29.85
CA SER A 356 -17.49 2.26 -29.78
C SER A 356 -17.61 3.60 -29.10
N GLU A 357 -18.50 4.46 -29.59
CA GLU A 357 -18.69 5.82 -29.05
C GLU A 357 -19.71 5.86 -27.91
N ASP A 358 -20.78 5.05 -27.95
CA ASP A 358 -21.82 4.98 -26.90
C ASP A 358 -22.52 3.59 -26.89
N PRO A 359 -22.28 2.72 -25.88
CA PRO A 359 -21.39 2.94 -24.74
C PRO A 359 -19.92 3.01 -25.17
N LEU A 360 -19.16 3.88 -24.50
CA LEU A 360 -17.77 4.14 -24.89
C LEU A 360 -16.86 2.93 -24.62
N VAL A 361 -16.13 2.50 -25.65
CA VAL A 361 -15.07 1.48 -25.57
C VAL A 361 -13.82 2.00 -26.25
N ILE A 362 -12.70 2.00 -25.54
CA ILE A 362 -11.41 2.49 -26.04
C ILE A 362 -10.35 1.39 -25.91
N GLU A 363 -9.55 1.24 -26.96
CA GLU A 363 -8.28 0.50 -26.90
C GLU A 363 -7.12 1.48 -26.75
N VAL A 364 -6.20 1.19 -25.82
CA VAL A 364 -4.95 1.94 -25.66
C VAL A 364 -3.77 0.98 -25.82
N TYR A 365 -2.76 1.41 -26.56
CA TYR A 365 -1.56 0.66 -26.88
C TYR A 365 -0.34 1.40 -26.30
N SER A 366 0.47 0.70 -25.50
CA SER A 366 1.60 1.29 -24.78
C SER A 366 2.76 0.30 -24.64
N ASP A 367 3.99 0.82 -24.56
CA ASP A 367 5.17 0.06 -24.15
C ASP A 367 5.42 0.12 -22.64
N ARG A 368 4.64 0.89 -21.89
CA ARG A 368 4.77 0.95 -20.44
C ARG A 368 4.12 -0.26 -19.77
N ILE A 369 4.88 -0.91 -18.91
CA ILE A 369 4.46 -2.09 -18.15
C ILE A 369 4.59 -1.80 -16.66
N TYR A 370 3.54 -2.13 -15.91
CA TYR A 370 3.52 -2.14 -14.45
C TYR A 370 3.44 -3.58 -13.94
N LEU A 371 3.72 -3.78 -12.65
CA LEU A 371 3.57 -5.10 -12.00
C LEU A 371 2.12 -5.50 -11.80
N ASP A 372 1.21 -4.53 -11.70
CA ASP A 372 -0.22 -4.76 -11.50
C ASP A 372 -1.00 -4.37 -12.77
N ALA A 373 -1.88 -5.26 -13.25
CA ALA A 373 -2.75 -5.01 -14.39
C ALA A 373 -3.71 -3.84 -14.14
N GLU A 374 -4.10 -3.61 -12.89
CA GLU A 374 -4.91 -2.48 -12.43
C GLU A 374 -4.23 -1.14 -12.72
N TRP A 375 -2.91 -1.07 -12.59
CA TRP A 375 -2.13 0.14 -12.92
C TRP A 375 -2.05 0.37 -14.43
N ILE A 376 -1.86 -0.69 -15.23
CA ILE A 376 -1.90 -0.61 -16.70
C ILE A 376 -3.28 -0.13 -17.18
N ALA A 377 -4.34 -0.66 -16.58
CA ALA A 377 -5.71 -0.26 -16.90
C ALA A 377 -6.05 1.16 -16.43
N TYR A 378 -5.56 1.58 -15.26
CA TYR A 378 -5.67 2.96 -14.78
C TYR A 378 -5.05 3.96 -15.74
N GLU A 379 -3.81 3.71 -16.16
CA GLU A 379 -3.10 4.58 -17.09
C GLU A 379 -3.87 4.70 -18.41
N ALA A 380 -4.28 3.56 -18.99
CA ALA A 380 -5.04 3.54 -20.23
C ALA A 380 -6.36 4.32 -20.14
N ALA A 381 -7.13 4.13 -19.07
CA ALA A 381 -8.43 4.79 -18.91
C ALA A 381 -8.32 6.28 -18.58
N SER A 382 -7.22 6.73 -17.97
CA SER A 382 -7.03 8.11 -17.52
C SER A 382 -6.27 8.98 -18.52
N MET A 383 -5.54 8.39 -19.46
CA MET A 383 -4.57 9.07 -20.34
C MET A 383 -5.11 10.33 -21.05
N PHE A 384 -6.36 10.31 -21.50
CA PHE A 384 -7.02 11.43 -22.19
C PHE A 384 -8.39 11.75 -21.61
N PHE A 385 -8.60 11.44 -20.33
CA PHE A 385 -9.86 11.73 -19.64
C PHE A 385 -9.93 13.20 -19.21
N THR A 386 -11.09 13.69 -18.77
CA THR A 386 -11.27 15.11 -18.37
C THR A 386 -10.59 15.52 -17.08
N ASP A 387 -9.95 14.58 -16.40
CA ASP A 387 -9.22 14.82 -15.17
C ASP A 387 -7.73 14.80 -15.51
N TYR A 388 -7.23 15.98 -15.86
CA TYR A 388 -5.85 16.21 -16.26
C TYR A 388 -4.93 16.10 -15.04
N THR A 389 -3.61 16.09 -15.28
CA THR A 389 -2.58 16.03 -14.24
C THR A 389 -2.78 17.03 -13.10
N TYR A 390 -3.28 18.24 -13.40
CA TYR A 390 -3.41 19.32 -12.42
C TYR A 390 -4.87 19.65 -12.03
N GLY A 391 -5.86 18.89 -12.51
CA GLY A 391 -7.27 19.08 -12.15
C GLY A 391 -8.24 18.84 -13.31
N PRO A 392 -9.55 19.11 -13.10
CA PRO A 392 -10.54 18.85 -14.13
C PRO A 392 -10.47 19.91 -15.25
N GLY A 393 -10.55 19.46 -16.49
CA GLY A 393 -10.48 20.29 -17.69
C GLY A 393 -11.53 19.94 -18.74
N PRO A 394 -12.82 20.27 -18.53
CA PRO A 394 -13.82 20.20 -19.60
C PRO A 394 -13.35 21.00 -20.82
N TRP A 395 -13.60 20.51 -22.04
CA TRP A 395 -12.95 21.08 -23.23
C TRP A 395 -13.24 22.58 -23.40
N HIS A 396 -14.45 23.04 -23.05
CA HIS A 396 -14.86 24.42 -23.21
C HIS A 396 -14.16 25.37 -22.21
N VAL A 397 -13.75 24.87 -21.05
CA VAL A 397 -12.94 25.63 -20.08
C VAL A 397 -11.51 25.77 -20.60
N VAL A 398 -10.94 24.65 -21.07
CA VAL A 398 -9.55 24.65 -21.55
C VAL A 398 -9.43 25.41 -22.87
N ALA A 399 -10.41 25.33 -23.76
CA ALA A 399 -10.45 26.10 -25.01
C ALA A 399 -10.49 27.62 -24.79
N MET A 400 -11.21 28.10 -23.76
CA MET A 400 -11.16 29.52 -23.37
C MET A 400 -9.74 29.92 -22.92
N GLY A 401 -9.07 29.07 -22.14
CA GLY A 401 -7.68 29.28 -21.74
C GLY A 401 -6.71 29.26 -22.93
N ALA A 402 -6.90 28.31 -23.85
CA ALA A 402 -6.11 28.19 -25.07
C ALA A 402 -6.20 29.47 -25.92
N LEU A 403 -7.41 30.01 -26.14
CA LEU A 403 -7.59 31.30 -26.84
C LEU A 403 -6.81 32.46 -26.18
N ALA A 404 -6.70 32.46 -24.85
CA ALA A 404 -5.94 33.46 -24.12
C ALA A 404 -4.42 33.29 -24.26
N GLU A 405 -3.95 32.04 -24.34
CA GLU A 405 -2.54 31.73 -24.58
C GLU A 405 -2.12 31.98 -26.02
N GLU A 406 -2.96 31.62 -27.00
CA GLU A 406 -2.76 31.96 -28.42
C GLU A 406 -2.66 33.48 -28.65
N ALA A 407 -3.39 34.27 -27.84
CA ALA A 407 -3.32 35.72 -27.87
C ALA A 407 -2.09 36.30 -27.17
N GLY A 408 -1.27 35.47 -26.50
CA GLY A 408 -0.11 35.89 -25.72
C GLY A 408 -0.46 36.67 -24.45
N GLU A 409 -1.69 36.58 -23.96
CA GLU A 409 -2.16 37.34 -22.79
C GLU A 409 -2.02 36.54 -21.48
N LEU A 410 -2.12 35.21 -21.55
CA LEU A 410 -1.91 34.27 -20.45
C LEU A 410 -1.03 33.11 -20.90
N ALA A 411 -0.49 32.32 -19.97
CA ALA A 411 0.04 31.00 -20.29
C ALA A 411 -0.36 29.97 -19.24
N PHE A 412 -0.58 28.72 -19.65
CA PHE A 412 -0.90 27.60 -18.78
C PHE A 412 0.25 27.29 -17.81
N SER A 413 1.51 27.44 -18.23
CA SER A 413 2.71 27.15 -17.43
C SER A 413 3.41 28.42 -16.94
N ALA A 414 4.15 28.29 -15.84
CA ALA A 414 4.96 29.37 -15.29
C ALA A 414 6.10 29.80 -16.25
N ASP A 415 6.78 28.83 -16.86
CA ASP A 415 7.91 29.09 -17.76
C ASP A 415 7.47 29.84 -19.01
N LYS A 416 6.38 29.42 -19.66
CA LYS A 416 5.83 30.13 -20.82
C LYS A 416 5.30 31.51 -20.43
N ALA A 417 4.66 31.67 -19.26
CA ALA A 417 4.22 32.97 -18.76
C ALA A 417 5.41 33.93 -18.62
N GLN A 418 6.53 33.46 -18.07
CA GLN A 418 7.76 34.24 -17.98
C GLN A 418 8.34 34.61 -19.36
N GLN A 419 8.33 33.67 -20.32
CA GLN A 419 8.81 33.91 -21.68
C GLN A 419 8.02 35.00 -22.40
N ILE A 420 6.68 34.93 -22.34
CA ILE A 420 5.80 35.92 -22.98
C ILE A 420 5.63 37.20 -22.16
N LYS A 421 6.20 37.26 -20.94
CA LYS A 421 5.99 38.33 -19.94
C LYS A 421 4.52 38.55 -19.62
N GLY A 422 3.75 37.47 -19.63
CA GLY A 422 2.32 37.43 -19.34
C GLY A 422 2.06 36.84 -17.95
N GLU A 423 0.79 36.62 -17.63
CA GLU A 423 0.37 36.04 -16.36
C GLU A 423 0.25 34.51 -16.45
N TRP A 424 0.72 33.80 -15.42
CA TRP A 424 0.47 32.37 -15.27
C TRP A 424 -1.01 32.14 -14.95
N MET A 425 -1.69 31.42 -15.85
CA MET A 425 -3.13 31.29 -15.87
C MET A 425 -3.67 30.71 -14.56
N ASN A 426 -4.56 31.48 -13.92
CA ASN A 426 -5.28 31.07 -12.73
C ASN A 426 -6.80 31.10 -12.98
N LEU A 427 -7.45 29.95 -12.87
CA LEU A 427 -8.89 29.83 -13.03
C LEU A 427 -9.68 30.30 -11.80
N LEU A 428 -9.03 30.56 -10.66
CA LEU A 428 -9.70 30.88 -9.38
C LEU A 428 -9.66 32.35 -9.00
N ALA A 429 -8.61 33.07 -9.37
CA ALA A 429 -8.36 34.41 -8.85
C ALA A 429 -7.36 35.20 -9.71
N GLY A 430 -7.21 36.48 -9.38
CA GLY A 430 -6.16 37.32 -9.94
C GLY A 430 -6.47 37.90 -11.32
N PRO A 431 -5.47 38.50 -11.98
CA PRO A 431 -5.65 39.22 -13.23
C PRO A 431 -6.03 38.32 -14.42
N SER A 432 -5.91 37.00 -14.29
CA SER A 432 -6.38 36.05 -15.31
C SER A 432 -7.88 36.12 -15.55
N LEU A 433 -8.70 36.35 -14.52
CA LEU A 433 -10.17 36.29 -14.63
C LEU A 433 -10.78 37.23 -15.67
N PRO A 434 -10.48 38.55 -15.69
CA PRO A 434 -11.01 39.44 -16.73
C PRO A 434 -10.51 39.10 -18.14
N ILE A 435 -9.28 38.57 -18.28
CA ILE A 435 -8.73 38.15 -19.57
C ILE A 435 -9.48 36.92 -20.09
N LEU A 436 -9.69 35.93 -19.22
CA LEU A 436 -10.47 34.73 -19.55
C LEU A 436 -11.92 35.08 -19.92
N ALA A 437 -12.57 36.01 -19.19
CA ALA A 437 -13.91 36.48 -19.51
C ALA A 437 -14.01 37.12 -20.91
N LYS A 438 -13.00 37.91 -21.30
CA LYS A 438 -12.89 38.48 -22.66
C LYS A 438 -12.81 37.38 -23.74
N HIS A 439 -11.99 36.36 -23.52
CA HIS A 439 -11.86 35.25 -24.49
C HIS A 439 -13.08 34.33 -24.51
N LEU A 440 -13.79 34.19 -23.39
CA LEU A 440 -15.07 33.50 -23.36
C LEU A 440 -16.13 34.24 -24.20
N ASP A 441 -16.20 35.57 -24.07
CA ASP A 441 -17.10 36.39 -24.90
C ASP A 441 -16.75 36.27 -26.39
N ARG A 442 -15.46 36.26 -26.72
CA ARG A 442 -14.98 36.00 -28.08
C ARG A 442 -15.43 34.62 -28.57
N ALA A 443 -15.26 33.57 -27.77
CA ALA A 443 -15.64 32.21 -28.14
C ALA A 443 -17.15 32.09 -28.41
N ILE A 444 -17.98 32.75 -27.61
CA ILE A 444 -19.45 32.83 -27.82
C ILE A 444 -19.76 33.55 -29.14
N GLN A 445 -19.19 34.74 -29.36
CA GLN A 445 -19.46 35.56 -30.56
C GLN A 445 -19.05 34.84 -31.85
N GLN A 446 -17.95 34.10 -31.80
CA GLN A 446 -17.41 33.37 -32.95
C GLN A 446 -18.01 31.97 -33.14
N GLN A 447 -18.88 31.54 -32.22
CA GLN A 447 -19.37 30.16 -32.16
C GLN A 447 -18.22 29.14 -32.23
N TYR A 448 -17.15 29.45 -31.50
CA TYR A 448 -15.84 28.83 -31.67
C TYR A 448 -15.89 27.33 -31.34
N ILE A 449 -15.29 26.52 -32.21
CA ILE A 449 -15.01 25.11 -31.95
C ILE A 449 -13.49 24.98 -32.06
N PRO A 450 -12.77 24.61 -30.98
CA PRO A 450 -11.33 24.39 -31.08
C PRO A 450 -11.04 23.24 -32.03
N TYR A 451 -9.95 23.31 -32.81
CA TYR A 451 -9.57 22.27 -33.77
C TYR A 451 -10.75 21.81 -34.66
N GLU A 452 -11.48 22.79 -35.24
CA GLU A 452 -12.79 22.58 -35.90
C GLU A 452 -12.79 21.44 -36.93
N LYS A 453 -11.68 21.20 -37.65
CA LYS A 453 -11.54 20.09 -38.63
C LYS A 453 -11.83 18.71 -38.03
N VAL A 454 -11.53 18.50 -36.75
CA VAL A 454 -11.75 17.24 -36.05
C VAL A 454 -12.91 17.34 -35.07
N MET A 455 -12.94 18.40 -34.26
CA MET A 455 -13.93 18.53 -33.17
C MET A 455 -15.36 18.76 -33.67
N SER A 456 -15.57 19.29 -34.88
CA SER A 456 -16.91 19.45 -35.47
C SER A 456 -17.65 18.12 -35.70
N LYS A 457 -16.94 16.98 -35.68
CA LYS A 457 -17.55 15.64 -35.69
C LYS A 457 -18.24 15.28 -34.36
N TYR A 458 -17.80 15.89 -33.26
CA TYR A 458 -18.22 15.54 -31.90
C TYR A 458 -18.96 16.67 -31.18
N VAL A 459 -18.90 17.90 -31.69
CA VAL A 459 -19.54 19.09 -31.12
C VAL A 459 -20.16 19.94 -32.23
N THR A 460 -21.43 20.32 -32.07
CA THR A 460 -22.06 21.31 -32.97
C THR A 460 -21.81 22.73 -32.46
N LYS A 461 -21.95 23.74 -33.34
CA LYS A 461 -21.79 25.15 -32.96
C LYS A 461 -22.79 25.56 -31.89
N GLU A 462 -24.01 25.05 -31.95
CA GLU A 462 -25.06 25.28 -30.96
C GLU A 462 -24.68 24.69 -29.59
N GLU A 463 -24.10 23.50 -29.57
CA GLU A 463 -23.58 22.91 -28.34
C GLU A 463 -22.39 23.71 -27.78
N ALA A 464 -21.43 24.10 -28.62
CA ALA A 464 -20.29 24.90 -28.20
C ALA A 464 -20.73 26.21 -27.54
N VAL A 465 -21.60 26.97 -28.21
CA VAL A 465 -22.17 28.22 -27.67
C VAL A 465 -22.92 27.96 -26.36
N ARG A 466 -23.71 26.87 -26.28
CA ARG A 466 -24.43 26.52 -25.04
C ARG A 466 -23.46 26.26 -23.88
N ARG A 467 -22.38 25.50 -24.08
CA ARG A 467 -21.38 25.26 -23.03
C ARG A 467 -20.64 26.54 -22.62
N TYR A 468 -20.29 27.41 -23.56
CA TYR A 468 -19.70 28.70 -23.23
C TYR A 468 -20.65 29.61 -22.46
N GLN A 469 -21.94 29.60 -22.78
CA GLN A 469 -22.94 30.34 -22.00
C GLN A 469 -23.10 29.78 -20.59
N ASN A 470 -23.06 28.46 -20.42
CA ASN A 470 -23.03 27.83 -19.11
C ASN A 470 -21.81 28.29 -18.29
N LEU A 471 -20.62 28.28 -18.91
CA LEU A 471 -19.39 28.76 -18.28
C LEU A 471 -19.46 30.26 -17.92
N LYS A 472 -20.11 31.07 -18.75
CA LYS A 472 -20.33 32.50 -18.48
C LYS A 472 -21.24 32.70 -17.28
N ASN A 473 -22.34 31.95 -17.20
CA ASN A 473 -23.25 31.96 -16.05
C ASN A 473 -22.55 31.46 -14.78
N TRP A 474 -21.70 30.44 -14.90
CA TRP A 474 -20.87 29.95 -13.81
C TRP A 474 -19.96 31.06 -13.27
N TYR A 475 -19.20 31.72 -14.13
CA TYR A 475 -18.34 32.84 -13.74
C TYR A 475 -19.11 33.99 -13.09
N GLN A 476 -20.28 34.36 -13.62
CA GLN A 476 -21.12 35.40 -13.02
C GLN A 476 -21.63 35.00 -11.63
N SER A 477 -21.87 33.71 -11.39
CA SER A 477 -22.40 33.22 -10.11
C SER A 477 -21.32 32.90 -9.06
N LYS A 478 -20.15 32.40 -9.48
CA LYS A 478 -19.07 31.92 -8.60
C LYS A 478 -17.84 32.82 -8.58
N GLY A 479 -17.70 33.70 -9.57
CA GLY A 479 -16.56 34.61 -9.70
C GLY A 479 -15.28 33.93 -10.22
N HIS A 480 -15.33 32.69 -10.70
CA HIS A 480 -14.17 31.95 -11.20
C HIS A 480 -14.53 30.99 -12.35
N PHE A 481 -13.51 30.40 -12.99
CA PHE A 481 -13.66 29.51 -14.15
C PHE A 481 -13.30 28.05 -13.88
N LEU A 482 -12.88 27.69 -12.66
CA LEU A 482 -12.72 26.27 -12.30
C LEU A 482 -14.07 25.55 -12.33
N VAL A 483 -14.22 24.63 -13.28
CA VAL A 483 -15.38 23.76 -13.45
C VAL A 483 -14.88 22.32 -13.54
N GLY A 484 -15.47 21.43 -12.77
CA GLY A 484 -15.21 19.99 -12.88
C GLY A 484 -16.50 19.20 -12.81
N ASN A 485 -16.41 17.94 -12.38
CA ASN A 485 -17.51 16.99 -12.29
C ASN A 485 -17.46 16.17 -10.99
N GLY A 486 -16.60 16.55 -10.04
CA GLY A 486 -16.45 15.89 -8.75
C GLY A 486 -17.61 16.12 -7.76
N PRO A 487 -17.57 15.45 -6.59
CA PRO A 487 -18.61 15.52 -5.57
C PRO A 487 -18.76 16.91 -4.92
N PHE A 488 -17.76 17.78 -5.05
CA PHE A 488 -17.80 19.16 -4.57
C PHE A 488 -17.41 20.11 -5.70
N TYR A 489 -17.85 21.35 -5.58
CA TYR A 489 -17.40 22.44 -6.42
C TYR A 489 -16.91 23.60 -5.54
N VAL A 490 -16.06 24.47 -6.09
CA VAL A 490 -15.62 25.69 -5.40
C VAL A 490 -16.78 26.69 -5.43
N GLU A 491 -17.27 27.08 -4.25
CA GLU A 491 -18.34 28.07 -4.12
C GLU A 491 -17.75 29.48 -4.05
N ARG A 492 -16.60 29.65 -3.39
CA ARG A 492 -15.91 30.94 -3.25
C ARG A 492 -14.44 30.74 -2.88
N VAL A 493 -13.59 31.65 -3.34
CA VAL A 493 -12.19 31.76 -2.94
C VAL A 493 -11.91 33.15 -2.37
N ASP A 494 -11.08 33.20 -1.33
CA ASP A 494 -10.49 34.42 -0.77
C ASP A 494 -8.97 34.23 -0.69
N PRO A 495 -8.22 34.71 -1.71
CA PRO A 495 -6.77 34.53 -1.76
C PRO A 495 -6.03 35.28 -0.64
N THR A 496 -6.58 36.40 -0.17
CA THR A 496 -5.97 37.22 0.88
C THR A 496 -6.11 36.56 2.25
N ALA A 497 -7.31 36.06 2.56
CA ALA A 497 -7.55 35.31 3.81
C ALA A 497 -7.08 33.85 3.73
N LYS A 498 -6.65 33.38 2.55
CA LYS A 498 -6.30 31.97 2.28
C LYS A 498 -7.44 31.01 2.62
N VAL A 499 -8.65 31.32 2.13
CA VAL A 499 -9.87 30.52 2.36
C VAL A 499 -10.44 30.04 1.03
N VAL A 500 -10.73 28.75 0.95
CA VAL A 500 -11.52 28.14 -0.13
C VAL A 500 -12.78 27.53 0.49
N VAL A 501 -13.95 27.84 -0.06
CA VAL A 501 -15.23 27.26 0.36
C VAL A 501 -15.68 26.27 -0.69
N LEU A 502 -15.81 25.00 -0.31
CA LEU A 502 -16.36 23.94 -1.15
C LEU A 502 -17.82 23.68 -0.78
N LYS A 503 -18.65 23.38 -1.78
CA LYS A 503 -20.05 22.97 -1.57
C LYS A 503 -20.35 21.69 -2.34
N ALA A 504 -21.14 20.82 -1.73
CA ALA A 504 -21.50 19.53 -2.32
C ALA A 504 -22.31 19.74 -3.61
N PHE A 505 -21.92 19.06 -4.68
CA PHE A 505 -22.62 19.04 -5.94
C PHE A 505 -23.78 18.04 -5.86
N ARG A 506 -25.02 18.56 -5.82
CA ARG A 506 -26.20 17.73 -5.54
C ARG A 506 -26.66 16.86 -6.71
N GLU A 507 -26.17 17.17 -7.91
CA GLU A 507 -26.39 16.35 -9.12
C GLU A 507 -25.28 15.30 -9.32
N PHE A 508 -24.36 15.15 -8.36
CA PHE A 508 -23.35 14.10 -8.41
C PHE A 508 -24.03 12.71 -8.38
N PRO A 509 -23.77 11.82 -9.34
CA PRO A 509 -24.60 10.65 -9.57
C PRO A 509 -24.36 9.48 -8.60
N ASP A 510 -23.15 9.39 -8.02
CA ASP A 510 -22.82 8.26 -7.17
C ASP A 510 -23.49 8.37 -5.79
N PRO A 511 -23.99 7.25 -5.23
CA PRO A 511 -24.51 7.25 -3.87
C PRO A 511 -23.37 7.47 -2.85
N ALA A 512 -23.70 8.13 -1.74
CA ALA A 512 -22.71 8.54 -0.73
C ALA A 512 -21.98 7.36 -0.04
N ASP A 513 -22.49 6.14 -0.18
CA ASP A 513 -21.92 4.91 0.39
C ASP A 513 -21.06 4.09 -0.60
N LYS A 514 -20.98 4.47 -1.90
CA LYS A 514 -20.14 3.80 -2.91
C LYS A 514 -18.72 3.51 -2.42
N TRP A 515 -18.14 4.48 -1.71
CA TRP A 515 -16.77 4.42 -1.19
C TRP A 515 -16.68 4.20 0.33
N ALA A 516 -17.80 3.87 1.00
CA ALA A 516 -17.84 3.74 2.45
C ALA A 516 -16.93 2.63 3.01
N ARG A 517 -16.58 1.62 2.19
CA ARG A 517 -15.60 0.58 2.57
C ARG A 517 -14.22 1.13 2.94
N PHE A 518 -13.89 2.35 2.50
CA PHE A 518 -12.64 3.03 2.82
C PHE A 518 -12.74 3.98 4.02
N ALA A 519 -13.78 3.87 4.84
CA ALA A 519 -13.91 4.66 6.06
C ALA A 519 -12.85 4.27 7.12
N LYS A 520 -12.40 3.02 7.13
CA LYS A 520 -11.38 2.52 8.05
C LYS A 520 -10.53 1.43 7.37
N PRO A 521 -9.20 1.49 7.47
CA PRO A 521 -8.34 0.43 6.94
C PRO A 521 -8.45 -0.83 7.81
N ASN A 522 -8.56 -1.99 7.16
CA ASN A 522 -8.60 -3.30 7.81
C ASN A 522 -7.20 -3.76 8.24
N ILE A 523 -6.51 -2.95 9.05
CA ILE A 523 -5.17 -3.27 9.58
C ILE A 523 -5.26 -4.48 10.52
N PRO A 524 -4.58 -5.59 10.24
CA PRO A 524 -4.66 -6.77 11.10
C PRO A 524 -4.11 -6.48 12.51
N GLU A 525 -4.73 -7.08 13.50
CA GLU A 525 -4.25 -7.17 14.88
C GLU A 525 -3.62 -8.56 15.04
N VAL A 526 -2.32 -8.63 15.29
CA VAL A 526 -1.59 -9.90 15.39
C VAL A 526 -0.96 -10.10 16.76
N LYS A 527 -1.09 -11.31 17.31
CA LYS A 527 -0.40 -11.75 18.52
C LYS A 527 -0.10 -13.25 18.47
N PHE A 528 0.93 -13.67 19.18
CA PHE A 528 1.11 -15.09 19.49
C PHE A 528 0.05 -15.54 20.50
N ALA A 529 -0.84 -16.43 20.08
CA ALA A 529 -1.84 -17.07 20.94
C ALA A 529 -1.24 -18.24 21.74
N GLN A 530 -0.23 -18.89 21.18
CA GLN A 530 0.48 -19.99 21.82
C GLN A 530 1.97 -19.92 21.46
N VAL A 531 2.82 -19.88 22.47
CA VAL A 531 4.29 -19.99 22.36
C VAL A 531 4.71 -21.14 23.26
N PRO A 532 5.51 -22.11 22.78
CA PRO A 532 5.99 -23.19 23.62
C PRO A 532 6.88 -22.64 24.73
N SER A 533 6.76 -23.18 25.95
CA SER A 533 7.55 -22.75 27.11
C SER A 533 9.05 -23.04 26.95
N ALA A 534 9.39 -24.00 26.09
CA ALA A 534 10.74 -24.33 25.69
C ALA A 534 10.75 -24.87 24.26
N VAL A 535 11.80 -24.57 23.51
CA VAL A 535 12.11 -25.19 22.21
C VAL A 535 13.29 -26.13 22.44
N GLU A 536 13.06 -27.43 22.28
CA GLU A 536 14.11 -28.44 22.46
C GLU A 536 14.86 -28.64 21.14
N GLN A 537 16.19 -28.55 21.17
CA GLN A 537 17.01 -28.79 19.99
C GLN A 537 16.70 -30.16 19.38
N GLY A 538 16.51 -30.23 18.06
CA GLY A 538 16.26 -31.51 17.36
C GLY A 538 14.83 -32.03 17.46
N PHE A 539 13.91 -31.28 18.09
CA PHE A 539 12.49 -31.58 18.12
C PHE A 539 11.69 -30.49 17.40
N PRO A 540 10.52 -30.82 16.80
CA PRO A 540 9.67 -29.82 16.20
C PRO A 540 9.00 -28.97 17.29
N ALA A 541 8.79 -27.68 17.01
CA ALA A 541 8.06 -26.78 17.90
C ALA A 541 6.96 -26.04 17.13
N GLU A 542 5.75 -26.00 17.68
CA GLU A 542 4.61 -25.29 17.09
C GLU A 542 4.33 -24.01 17.87
N LEU A 543 4.14 -22.91 17.14
CA LEU A 543 3.61 -21.66 17.64
C LEU A 543 2.29 -21.36 16.94
N ARG A 544 1.36 -20.69 17.63
CA ARG A 544 0.09 -20.24 17.05
C ARG A 544 -0.04 -18.73 17.09
N LEU A 545 -0.51 -18.18 15.99
CA LEU A 545 -0.83 -16.77 15.81
C LEU A 545 -2.35 -16.60 15.79
N SER A 546 -2.80 -15.53 16.44
CA SER A 546 -4.14 -14.98 16.30
C SER A 546 -4.05 -13.73 15.45
N VAL A 547 -4.80 -13.69 14.35
CA VAL A 547 -4.92 -12.54 13.44
C VAL A 547 -6.38 -12.09 13.41
N THR A 548 -6.65 -10.90 13.91
CA THR A 548 -8.01 -10.35 14.04
C THR A 548 -8.14 -8.97 13.43
N PHE A 549 -9.36 -8.47 13.29
CA PHE A 549 -9.64 -7.07 13.06
C PHE A 549 -10.90 -6.71 13.85
N GLU A 550 -10.80 -5.72 14.75
CA GLU A 550 -11.90 -5.35 15.66
C GLU A 550 -12.47 -6.54 16.44
N GLY A 551 -11.58 -7.44 16.89
CA GLY A 551 -11.94 -8.65 17.63
C GLY A 551 -12.58 -9.78 16.80
N LYS A 552 -12.78 -9.61 15.49
CA LYS A 552 -13.27 -10.67 14.59
C LYS A 552 -12.10 -11.40 13.92
N PRO A 553 -12.19 -12.72 13.68
CA PRO A 553 -11.19 -13.46 12.92
C PRO A 553 -10.95 -12.84 11.53
N TYR A 554 -9.69 -12.62 11.17
CA TYR A 554 -9.32 -12.14 9.85
C TYR A 554 -9.43 -13.28 8.83
N ARG A 555 -10.10 -13.06 7.70
CA ARG A 555 -10.29 -14.11 6.69
C ARG A 555 -8.95 -14.57 6.12
N THR A 556 -8.76 -15.88 5.99
CA THR A 556 -7.53 -16.44 5.41
C THR A 556 -7.31 -15.97 3.98
N ASP A 557 -8.37 -15.87 3.17
CA ASP A 557 -8.31 -15.42 1.77
C ASP A 557 -7.82 -13.98 1.61
N ASP A 558 -8.03 -13.14 2.65
CA ASP A 558 -7.66 -11.73 2.66
C ASP A 558 -6.20 -11.52 3.16
N ILE A 559 -5.51 -12.59 3.57
CA ILE A 559 -4.08 -12.57 3.91
C ILE A 559 -3.25 -12.99 2.69
N ALA A 560 -2.23 -12.20 2.34
CA ALA A 560 -1.30 -12.54 1.28
C ALA A 560 -0.32 -13.64 1.74
N TYR A 561 0.31 -13.42 2.89
CA TYR A 561 1.15 -14.39 3.59
C TYR A 561 1.46 -13.92 5.01
N ILE A 562 1.94 -14.85 5.85
CA ILE A 562 2.60 -14.52 7.12
C ILE A 562 4.01 -15.09 7.06
N LYS A 563 5.01 -14.20 7.07
CA LYS A 563 6.42 -14.57 7.12
C LYS A 563 6.89 -14.52 8.57
N TYR A 564 7.75 -15.43 9.00
CA TYR A 564 8.44 -15.30 10.28
C TYR A 564 9.95 -15.16 10.09
N ILE A 565 10.56 -14.42 11.01
CA ILE A 565 12.00 -14.23 11.15
C ILE A 565 12.39 -14.80 12.51
N LEU A 566 13.21 -15.83 12.49
CA LEU A 566 13.78 -16.43 13.70
C LEU A 566 15.21 -15.90 13.87
N SER A 567 15.47 -15.21 14.96
CA SER A 567 16.78 -14.65 15.27
C SER A 567 17.37 -15.29 16.52
N SER A 568 18.62 -15.69 16.42
CA SER A 568 19.40 -16.29 17.50
C SER A 568 20.86 -15.81 17.42
N PRO A 569 21.71 -16.09 18.43
CA PRO A 569 23.14 -15.78 18.33
C PRO A 569 23.87 -16.45 17.15
N ALA A 570 23.32 -17.52 16.57
CA ALA A 570 23.89 -18.17 15.38
C ALA A 570 23.52 -17.47 14.06
N GLY A 571 22.58 -16.52 14.10
CA GLY A 571 22.08 -15.82 12.93
C GLY A 571 20.56 -15.86 12.81
N THR A 572 20.08 -15.56 11.60
CA THR A 572 18.66 -15.40 11.30
C THR A 572 18.21 -16.42 10.26
N SER A 573 17.07 -17.07 10.48
CA SER A 573 16.35 -17.86 9.47
C SER A 573 14.96 -17.28 9.20
N VAL A 574 14.37 -17.64 8.06
CA VAL A 574 13.06 -17.14 7.64
C VAL A 574 12.18 -18.28 7.15
N GLY A 575 10.87 -18.19 7.40
CA GLY A 575 9.89 -19.13 6.89
C GLY A 575 8.49 -18.53 6.81
N PHE A 576 7.50 -19.36 6.53
CA PHE A 576 6.09 -18.95 6.41
C PHE A 576 5.22 -19.68 7.42
N ALA A 577 4.21 -18.99 7.94
CA ALA A 577 3.16 -19.62 8.73
C ALA A 577 2.12 -20.28 7.81
N GLU A 578 1.49 -21.33 8.30
CA GLU A 578 0.43 -22.07 7.60
C GLU A 578 -0.95 -21.66 8.14
N PRO A 579 -1.97 -21.51 7.27
CA PRO A 579 -3.32 -21.22 7.72
C PRO A 579 -3.92 -22.46 8.41
N VAL A 580 -4.68 -22.24 9.49
CA VAL A 580 -5.45 -23.29 10.17
C VAL A 580 -6.94 -23.08 9.93
N THR A 581 -7.41 -21.86 10.21
CA THR A 581 -8.77 -21.37 9.97
C THR A 581 -8.71 -19.85 9.95
N ASP A 582 -9.82 -19.18 9.60
CA ASP A 582 -9.92 -17.72 9.74
C ASP A 582 -9.42 -17.26 11.11
N GLY A 583 -8.50 -16.30 11.07
CA GLY A 583 -7.82 -15.70 12.21
C GLY A 583 -6.82 -16.58 12.97
N VAL A 584 -6.56 -17.82 12.55
CA VAL A 584 -5.60 -18.71 13.22
C VAL A 584 -4.57 -19.25 12.24
N TRP A 585 -3.30 -19.03 12.57
CA TRP A 585 -2.16 -19.50 11.79
C TRP A 585 -1.17 -20.23 12.69
N ARG A 586 -0.40 -21.15 12.12
CA ARG A 586 0.64 -21.89 12.86
C ARG A 586 2.01 -21.72 12.23
N ILE A 587 3.03 -21.63 13.07
CA ILE A 587 4.43 -21.71 12.66
C ILE A 587 4.97 -23.04 13.18
N ILE A 588 5.59 -23.82 12.30
CA ILE A 588 6.21 -25.10 12.65
C ILE A 588 7.72 -24.93 12.46
N LEU A 589 8.45 -24.87 13.57
CA LEU A 589 9.90 -24.95 13.57
C LEU A 589 10.31 -26.40 13.41
N LYS A 590 11.05 -26.70 12.34
CA LYS A 590 11.45 -28.09 12.03
C LYS A 590 12.61 -28.55 12.93
N PRO A 591 12.76 -29.86 13.19
CA PRO A 591 13.87 -30.41 13.97
C PRO A 591 15.25 -29.91 13.52
N GLU A 592 15.46 -29.76 12.22
CA GLU A 592 16.74 -29.32 11.66
C GLU A 592 17.02 -27.86 11.98
N GLU A 593 15.98 -27.00 11.95
CA GLU A 593 16.08 -25.59 12.35
C GLU A 593 16.36 -25.49 13.84
N THR A 594 15.57 -26.18 14.69
CA THR A 594 15.73 -26.12 16.15
C THR A 594 17.07 -26.68 16.61
N TYR A 595 17.61 -27.70 15.93
CA TYR A 595 18.93 -28.28 16.25
C TYR A 595 20.08 -27.29 16.05
N THR A 596 19.99 -26.40 15.05
CA THR A 596 21.04 -25.40 14.77
C THR A 596 20.99 -24.17 15.67
N MET A 597 19.91 -24.00 16.44
CA MET A 597 19.75 -22.87 17.36
C MET A 597 20.67 -23.03 18.58
N PRO A 598 21.45 -22.01 18.97
CA PRO A 598 22.19 -22.03 20.23
C PRO A 598 21.26 -22.13 21.43
N VAL A 599 21.73 -22.80 22.49
CA VAL A 599 21.04 -22.85 23.78
C VAL A 599 20.90 -21.44 24.36
N GLY A 600 19.73 -21.12 24.92
CA GLY A 600 19.41 -19.82 25.49
C GLY A 600 18.29 -19.10 24.75
N THR A 601 18.32 -17.77 24.77
CA THR A 601 17.24 -16.95 24.22
C THR A 601 17.33 -16.83 22.70
N ALA A 602 16.22 -17.12 22.03
CA ALA A 602 15.98 -16.74 20.64
C ALA A 602 14.71 -15.88 20.56
N THR A 603 14.54 -15.17 19.45
CA THR A 603 13.34 -14.36 19.19
C THR A 603 12.73 -14.78 17.87
N ILE A 604 11.41 -14.84 17.83
CA ILE A 604 10.66 -15.06 16.60
C ILE A 604 9.73 -13.87 16.38
N GLU A 605 9.87 -13.23 15.23
CA GLU A 605 8.98 -12.18 14.75
C GLU A 605 8.09 -12.75 13.66
N ALA A 606 6.78 -12.62 13.78
CA ALA A 606 5.82 -12.95 12.73
C ALA A 606 5.31 -11.65 12.08
N ILE A 607 5.41 -11.56 10.76
CA ILE A 607 5.05 -10.43 9.92
C ILE A 607 3.86 -10.83 9.06
N VAL A 608 2.72 -10.20 9.28
CA VAL A 608 1.46 -10.45 8.57
C VAL A 608 1.30 -9.44 7.45
N VAL A 609 1.06 -9.92 6.24
CA VAL A 609 0.79 -9.10 5.05
C VAL A 609 -0.64 -9.37 4.58
N SER A 610 -1.48 -8.33 4.57
CA SER A 610 -2.86 -8.39 4.09
C SER A 610 -2.95 -8.00 2.63
N LYS A 611 -3.96 -8.52 1.92
CA LYS A 611 -4.34 -8.06 0.57
C LYS A 611 -5.18 -6.79 0.60
N LEU A 612 -5.75 -6.43 1.76
CA LEU A 612 -6.68 -5.31 1.94
C LEU A 612 -6.00 -4.02 2.42
N VAL A 613 -4.76 -4.11 2.91
CA VAL A 613 -3.96 -2.99 3.41
C VAL A 613 -2.47 -3.25 3.16
N GLY A 614 -1.75 -2.26 2.65
CA GLY A 614 -0.34 -2.29 2.27
C GLY A 614 0.63 -2.02 3.43
N VAL A 615 0.15 -2.03 4.67
CA VAL A 615 0.99 -1.88 5.86
C VAL A 615 1.11 -3.24 6.55
N PRO A 616 2.31 -3.87 6.53
CA PRO A 616 2.54 -5.10 7.27
C PRO A 616 2.49 -4.81 8.77
N VAL A 617 1.98 -5.77 9.54
CA VAL A 617 2.00 -5.73 11.01
C VAL A 617 2.84 -6.88 11.53
N SER A 618 3.59 -6.65 12.60
CA SER A 618 4.40 -7.71 13.21
C SER A 618 4.15 -7.87 14.70
N THR A 619 4.45 -9.07 15.20
CA THR A 619 4.47 -9.41 16.62
C THR A 619 5.68 -10.27 16.91
N THR A 620 6.24 -10.13 18.10
CA THR A 620 7.47 -10.84 18.50
C THR A 620 7.22 -11.66 19.75
N ALA A 621 7.78 -12.87 19.78
CA ALA A 621 7.84 -13.72 20.97
C ALA A 621 9.29 -14.12 21.27
N SER A 622 9.58 -14.33 22.55
CA SER A 622 10.83 -14.92 23.00
C SER A 622 10.70 -16.43 23.11
N LEU A 623 11.74 -17.14 22.71
CA LEU A 623 11.88 -18.59 22.78
C LEU A 623 13.05 -18.92 23.70
N ASN A 624 12.85 -19.91 24.57
CA ASN A 624 13.92 -20.48 25.38
C ASN A 624 14.36 -21.82 24.78
N VAL A 625 15.56 -21.87 24.22
CA VAL A 625 16.11 -23.05 23.56
C VAL A 625 16.86 -23.90 24.57
N LEU A 626 16.42 -25.15 24.74
CA LEU A 626 17.07 -26.12 25.63
C LEU A 626 18.01 -27.04 24.86
N SER A 627 19.13 -27.40 25.49
CA SER A 627 20.09 -28.34 24.91
C SER A 627 19.43 -29.70 24.65
N PHE A 628 19.74 -30.32 23.51
CA PHE A 628 19.33 -31.70 23.24
C PHE A 628 19.76 -32.66 24.37
N LYS A 629 20.96 -32.47 24.92
CA LYS A 629 21.47 -33.28 26.03
C LYS A 629 20.61 -33.11 27.29
N ASP A 630 20.26 -31.88 27.63
CA ASP A 630 19.46 -31.57 28.82
C ASP A 630 18.01 -32.04 28.64
N ALA A 631 17.46 -31.96 27.42
CA ALA A 631 16.16 -32.50 27.07
C ALA A 631 16.12 -34.04 27.25
N VAL A 632 17.12 -34.75 26.70
CA VAL A 632 17.24 -36.21 26.88
C VAL A 632 17.43 -36.57 28.36
N LEU A 633 18.26 -35.84 29.11
CA LEU A 633 18.45 -36.06 30.55
C LEU A 633 17.16 -35.79 31.35
N SER A 634 16.39 -34.77 30.97
CA SER A 634 15.09 -34.46 31.56
C SER A 634 14.06 -35.57 31.32
N GLU A 635 13.96 -36.08 30.09
CA GLU A 635 13.08 -37.21 29.76
C GLU A 635 13.51 -38.51 30.46
N ILE A 636 14.82 -38.79 30.53
CA ILE A 636 15.35 -39.92 31.33
C ILE A 636 14.99 -39.73 32.81
N ALA A 637 15.10 -38.52 33.36
CA ALA A 637 14.75 -38.24 34.75
C ALA A 637 13.24 -38.41 35.00
N LYS A 638 12.37 -37.95 34.09
CA LYS A 638 10.91 -38.18 34.16
C LYS A 638 10.56 -39.66 34.08
N ALA A 639 11.13 -40.39 33.13
CA ALA A 639 10.94 -41.82 32.98
C ALA A 639 11.42 -42.59 34.22
N LYS A 640 12.55 -42.18 34.81
CA LYS A 640 13.04 -42.72 36.07
C LYS A 640 12.08 -42.42 37.23
N ALA A 641 11.57 -41.20 37.34
CA ALA A 641 10.61 -40.83 38.38
C ALA A 641 9.29 -41.60 38.27
N ASP A 642 8.78 -41.81 37.05
CA ASP A 642 7.58 -42.62 36.80
C ASP A 642 7.83 -44.11 37.12
N ALA A 643 9.01 -44.63 36.75
CA ALA A 643 9.43 -45.99 37.12
C ALA A 643 9.55 -46.15 38.65
N ASP A 644 10.17 -45.19 39.35
CA ASP A 644 10.31 -45.19 40.80
C ASP A 644 8.93 -45.13 41.49
N SER A 645 8.00 -44.31 40.96
CA SER A 645 6.60 -44.24 41.42
C SER A 645 5.87 -45.58 41.26
N LYS A 646 5.99 -46.22 40.09
CA LYS A 646 5.42 -47.54 39.83
C LYS A 646 6.03 -48.63 40.71
N ILE A 647 7.35 -48.59 40.93
CA ILE A 647 8.05 -49.50 41.86
C ILE A 647 7.56 -49.30 43.29
N ALA A 648 7.36 -48.06 43.74
CA ALA A 648 6.80 -47.78 45.06
C ALA A 648 5.37 -48.30 45.21
N GLY A 649 4.53 -48.16 44.18
CA GLY A 649 3.19 -48.74 44.13
C GLY A 649 3.20 -50.27 44.16
N LEU A 650 4.12 -50.91 43.43
CA LEU A 650 4.34 -52.36 43.45
C LEU A 650 4.82 -52.86 44.82
N ARG A 651 5.77 -52.16 45.46
CA ARG A 651 6.22 -52.48 46.82
C ARG A 651 5.07 -52.41 47.81
N SER A 652 4.27 -51.35 47.75
CA SER A 652 3.08 -51.20 48.60
C SER A 652 2.08 -52.36 48.38
N SER A 653 1.92 -52.81 47.14
CA SER A 653 1.07 -53.97 46.80
C SER A 653 1.63 -55.29 47.34
N VAL A 654 2.95 -55.49 47.27
CA VAL A 654 3.64 -56.66 47.83
C VAL A 654 3.57 -56.68 49.36
N ASP A 655 3.74 -55.53 50.02
CA ASP A 655 3.61 -55.43 51.48
C ASP A 655 2.17 -55.72 51.93
N ASN A 656 1.18 -55.27 51.15
CA ASN A 656 -0.22 -55.59 51.39
C ASN A 656 -0.50 -57.09 51.21
N LEU A 657 0.01 -57.71 50.14
CA LEU A 657 -0.05 -59.16 49.93
C LEU A 657 0.64 -59.94 51.05
N ASN A 658 1.82 -59.52 51.50
CA ASN A 658 2.53 -60.14 52.61
C ASN A 658 1.75 -60.04 53.92
N THR A 659 1.05 -58.92 54.14
CA THR A 659 0.17 -58.73 55.30
C THR A 659 -1.02 -59.68 55.23
N GLN A 660 -1.70 -59.75 54.08
CA GLN A 660 -2.77 -60.72 53.82
C GLN A 660 -2.28 -62.16 53.98
N LEU A 661 -1.06 -62.48 53.52
CA LEU A 661 -0.47 -63.82 53.66
C LEU A 661 -0.19 -64.17 55.12
N ARG A 662 0.24 -63.20 55.95
CA ARG A 662 0.39 -63.39 57.40
C ARG A 662 -0.96 -63.61 58.07
N GLU A 663 -1.99 -62.87 57.67
CA GLU A 663 -3.37 -63.04 58.16
C GLU A 663 -3.95 -64.41 57.76
N ILE A 664 -3.67 -64.88 56.54
CA ILE A 664 -4.05 -66.22 56.10
C ILE A 664 -3.29 -67.28 56.90
N ASN A 665 -1.98 -67.11 57.10
CA ASN A 665 -1.18 -68.05 57.89
C ASN A 665 -1.63 -68.10 59.35
N SER A 666 -2.00 -66.96 59.95
CA SER A 666 -2.55 -66.93 61.31
C SER A 666 -3.94 -67.58 61.38
N ALA A 667 -4.79 -67.38 60.37
CA ALA A 667 -6.05 -68.09 60.24
C ALA A 667 -5.87 -69.61 60.08
N ILE A 668 -4.89 -70.05 59.28
CA ILE A 668 -4.54 -71.47 59.11
C ILE A 668 -4.05 -72.07 60.44
N GLN A 669 -3.20 -71.38 61.19
CA GLN A 669 -2.80 -71.82 62.53
C GLN A 669 -3.99 -71.90 63.49
N GLY A 670 -4.92 -70.94 63.42
CA GLY A 670 -6.19 -70.98 64.15
C GLY A 670 -7.04 -72.20 63.78
N VAL A 671 -7.12 -72.56 62.49
CA VAL A 671 -7.82 -73.75 62.02
C VAL A 671 -7.10 -75.03 62.46
N GLN A 672 -5.77 -75.11 62.41
CA GLN A 672 -5.02 -76.26 62.93
C GLN A 672 -5.21 -76.45 64.44
N GLY A 673 -5.27 -75.36 65.21
CA GLY A 673 -5.64 -75.38 66.63
C GLY A 673 -7.07 -75.90 66.85
N SER A 674 -8.00 -75.51 65.98
CA SER A 674 -9.40 -75.97 66.01
C SER A 674 -9.53 -77.47 65.71
N VAL A 675 -8.78 -77.96 64.72
CA VAL A 675 -8.76 -79.37 64.28
C VAL A 675 -8.09 -80.28 65.33
N SER A 676 -7.06 -79.79 66.03
CA SER A 676 -6.43 -80.52 67.14
C SER A 676 -7.34 -80.58 68.37
N LEU A 677 -8.14 -79.54 68.64
CA LEU A 677 -9.17 -79.56 69.67
C LEU A 677 -10.32 -80.52 69.33
N ALA A 678 -10.75 -80.55 68.06
CA ALA A 678 -11.80 -81.46 67.58
C ALA A 678 -11.37 -82.94 67.59
N THR A 679 -10.12 -83.24 67.22
CA THR A 679 -9.57 -84.60 67.31
C THR A 679 -9.36 -85.06 68.76
N GLY A 680 -8.99 -84.15 69.66
CA GLY A 680 -8.95 -84.39 71.10
C GLY A 680 -10.34 -84.73 71.69
N LEU A 681 -11.37 -83.95 71.33
CA LEU A 681 -12.75 -84.22 71.75
C LEU A 681 -13.31 -85.53 71.16
N GLY A 682 -12.94 -85.87 69.92
CA GLY A 682 -13.29 -87.15 69.30
C GLY A 682 -12.70 -88.36 70.04
N ALA A 683 -11.45 -88.26 70.50
CA ALA A 683 -10.81 -89.32 71.29
C ALA A 683 -11.49 -89.53 72.66
N VAL A 684 -11.89 -88.44 73.34
CA VAL A 684 -12.64 -88.52 74.61
C VAL A 684 -14.03 -89.14 74.43
N ALA A 685 -14.72 -88.82 73.33
CA ALA A 685 -16.01 -89.41 73.01
C ALA A 685 -15.92 -90.93 72.75
N ILE A 686 -14.85 -91.40 72.08
CA ILE A 686 -14.60 -92.83 71.86
C ILE A 686 -14.30 -93.57 73.18
N VAL A 687 -13.51 -92.95 74.07
CA VAL A 687 -13.25 -93.52 75.40
C VAL A 687 -14.53 -93.62 76.23
N LEU A 688 -15.38 -92.59 76.21
CA LEU A 688 -16.67 -92.63 76.90
C LEU A 688 -17.61 -93.70 76.32
N ALA A 689 -17.64 -93.89 75.00
CA ALA A 689 -18.42 -94.94 74.34
C ALA A 689 -17.95 -96.36 74.70
N LEU A 690 -16.64 -96.57 74.85
CA LEU A 690 -16.08 -97.86 75.28
C LEU A 690 -16.40 -98.18 76.75
N VAL A 691 -16.45 -97.16 77.62
CA VAL A 691 -16.85 -97.32 79.03
C VAL A 691 -18.33 -97.68 79.16
N SER A 692 -19.22 -97.10 78.35
CA SER A 692 -20.64 -97.47 78.35
C SER A 692 -20.91 -98.87 77.79
N ILE A 693 -20.12 -99.34 76.81
CA ILE A 693 -20.18 -100.74 76.33
C ILE A 693 -19.69 -101.73 77.40
N GLY A 694 -18.64 -101.37 78.16
CA GLY A 694 -18.14 -102.18 79.28
C GLY A 694 -19.15 -102.33 80.44
N LEU A 695 -19.93 -101.29 80.72
CA LEU A 695 -20.99 -101.32 81.74
C LEU A 695 -22.22 -102.14 81.32
N ALA A 696 -22.51 -102.24 80.02
CA ALA A 696 -23.63 -103.01 79.49
C ALA A 696 -23.37 -104.54 79.49
N LEU A 697 -22.11 -104.98 79.42
CA LEU A 697 -21.73 -106.40 79.36
C LEU A 697 -21.57 -107.09 80.73
N ALA A 698 -21.62 -106.35 81.85
CA ALA A 698 -21.42 -106.89 83.20
C ALA A 698 -22.71 -107.31 83.96
N ARG A 699 -23.91 -107.11 83.38
CA ARG A 699 -25.19 -107.51 84.00
C ARG A 699 -25.88 -108.62 83.21
N GLY A 700 -25.41 -109.86 83.39
CA GLY A 700 -26.08 -111.02 82.79
C GLY A 700 -25.45 -112.37 83.11
N ARG A 701 -25.43 -112.79 84.39
CA ARG A 701 -25.44 -114.22 84.81
C ARG A 701 -25.57 -114.33 86.34
N ARG A 702 -26.79 -114.64 86.81
CA ARG A 702 -27.07 -115.30 88.11
C ARG A 702 -27.42 -116.76 87.80
N ALA A 703 -26.80 -117.68 88.51
CA ALA A 703 -27.22 -119.07 88.66
C ALA A 703 -27.71 -119.28 90.11
N PRO A 704 -28.63 -120.22 90.40
CA PRO A 704 -28.90 -120.67 91.76
C PRO A 704 -28.13 -121.97 92.05
N ALA A 705 -27.31 -121.99 93.11
CA ALA A 705 -27.10 -123.13 94.03
C ALA A 705 -25.96 -122.83 95.03
N LYS A 706 -26.33 -122.86 96.32
CA LYS A 706 -25.57 -122.73 97.58
C LYS A 706 -24.92 -121.38 97.90
#